data_AF-A2ERP0-F1
#
_entry.id   AF-A2ERP0-F1
#
_cell.length_a   1.000
_cell.length_b   1.000
_cell.length_c   1.000
_cell.angle_alpha   90.00
_cell.angle_beta   90.00
_cell.angle_gamma   90.00
#
_symmetry.space_group_name_H-M   'P 1'
#
loop_
_entity.id
_entity.type
_entity.pdbx_description
1 polymer ?
#
loop_
_entity_poly.entity_id
_entity_poly.type
_entity_poly.pdbx_seq_one_letter_code
_entity_poly.pdbx_strand_id
1 'polypeptide(L)'
;MSELGNSRPTRSPRIMSPQINSARKNNSPMLRVKNPPSARLFVDPKVGIRTQRINERKALEEQLEKERLEREAENEPNLFTKLKERRQEEENCLDFLDANRKILRQHNADLVDDKLNADYQHYLYKYIRYPATQEIDLKSQLKDAYAFKEKFTENRSIRNEQYIQQRKKDFAISNNRIKLLTQKLQEEYNNSVNNALAMCNTITDETNATSDNLISELSRNVTEVLVQSSLALEKISDSVNFVPFFYSELIPHFQSNGTVFDINNAQIPEYQANIYRTPLYSETTRTLTTILETFQPEMMTPKLLSRQSRVVCVLTKPLVFTRELSTQIANSLGWTPYFVEDFENTVEEIFTLLASTNEDVILFGFPRTPTEAQELYKLFNPKTDRPQVSQLLPKPEPTEISPFDKVIEIDVDDKVIVEDVYAQLEDSQTGEKFDVRSLNVQDENQIIRFKPAEDPFLDIPQFPMRTVTMKTNFNLIAQAFAKSYSSIKIEKREVTDDLISKLKSLTEQITPPTPPEYPSDVIIQNLASQLQNISPEIKEHFINQWKVAEERYENAISGIFALVNNTHLSMVNHLTKARQEMLQFLSRPGNSQHLVIEFQQWHCQQVERGMRRMQKVKDECNLRLNSLRDQLLAIENDRKAEEELKQKDLLNAPFRTTLFEVISNAYTMLAQAEIDRWTSVHRIIMDLNQIIVNAELVAPLPRKKLPLIADSRTDKKKAQKKPTRTTPQSKSRLDNKLPPFELPLTENIDAIKKFIGEAASIYIPVTAPVSTRAKKPVKDKNPFAPHRIQATEEVQACLKDDDSYVLNMLDKISRMAQDEVQTIQQAFDAFVDDSSNWINSHYERRKSIADTAIAFMIQKVADEQQLNQLILFSEDKCTVDYSELLSANEESPKIPPAFPEDVTKEASNGRAESLYEKISMFDTDDNVNQS
;
A
#
# COMPACT_ATOMS: atom_id res chain seq x y z
N MET A 1 3.10 -15.71 43.57
CA MET A 1 1.83 -15.25 44.18
C MET A 1 0.73 -15.58 43.16
N SER A 2 -0.18 -16.54 43.34
CA SER A 2 -1.17 -16.78 44.43
C SER A 2 -2.43 -15.91 44.26
N GLU A 3 -3.67 -16.36 44.47
CA GLU A 3 -4.28 -17.71 44.72
C GLU A 3 -5.82 -17.60 44.45
N LEU A 4 -6.73 -18.57 44.59
CA LEU A 4 -6.75 -19.94 45.17
C LEU A 4 -6.89 -20.98 44.00
N GLY A 5 -7.44 -22.22 44.04
CA GLY A 5 -8.20 -23.05 45.02
C GLY A 5 -9.72 -22.79 45.01
N ASN A 6 -10.65 -23.74 45.22
CA ASN A 6 -10.63 -25.20 45.44
C ASN A 6 -11.95 -25.81 44.85
N SER A 7 -12.27 -27.11 44.80
CA SER A 7 -11.79 -28.30 45.54
C SER A 7 -11.94 -29.63 44.74
N ARG A 8 -11.14 -30.64 45.14
CA ARG A 8 -11.24 -32.09 44.84
C ARG A 8 -12.09 -32.78 45.97
N PRO A 9 -12.41 -34.12 46.02
CA PRO A 9 -11.58 -35.24 45.49
C PRO A 9 -12.21 -36.59 45.05
N THR A 10 -11.42 -37.32 44.26
CA THR A 10 -11.20 -38.79 44.17
C THR A 10 -12.29 -39.81 44.59
N ARG A 11 -12.59 -40.76 43.69
CA ARG A 11 -12.22 -42.20 43.86
C ARG A 11 -12.31 -43.00 42.55
N SER A 12 -11.38 -43.94 42.39
CA SER A 12 -11.28 -44.98 41.34
C SER A 12 -11.52 -46.37 41.96
N PRO A 13 -11.41 -47.51 41.22
CA PRO A 13 -11.72 -47.77 39.81
C PRO A 13 -12.59 -49.06 39.63
N ARG A 14 -13.20 -49.31 38.45
CA ARG A 14 -13.34 -50.69 37.96
C ARG A 14 -13.64 -50.82 36.46
N ILE A 15 -13.30 -51.99 35.95
CA ILE A 15 -13.54 -52.49 34.58
C ILE A 15 -14.91 -53.19 34.56
N MET A 16 -15.71 -52.99 33.50
CA MET A 16 -16.38 -54.03 32.68
C MET A 16 -17.57 -53.47 31.86
N SER A 17 -17.84 -54.18 30.77
CA SER A 17 -19.04 -54.15 29.90
C SER A 17 -20.21 -54.94 30.59
N PRO A 18 -21.40 -55.24 29.97
CA PRO A 18 -21.77 -55.19 28.56
C PRO A 18 -23.22 -54.72 28.25
N GLN A 19 -23.80 -55.28 27.19
CA GLN A 19 -25.01 -54.89 26.46
C GLN A 19 -26.39 -55.22 27.10
N ILE A 20 -27.39 -54.44 26.66
CA ILE A 20 -28.79 -54.82 26.32
C ILE A 20 -29.87 -54.94 27.43
N ASN A 21 -31.07 -54.46 27.04
CA ASN A 21 -32.44 -54.63 27.62
C ASN A 21 -32.87 -53.85 28.88
N SER A 22 -33.97 -53.09 28.74
CA SER A 22 -35.27 -53.20 29.46
C SER A 22 -35.93 -51.83 29.79
N ALA A 23 -37.20 -51.71 30.24
CA ALA A 23 -38.46 -52.26 29.69
C ALA A 23 -39.70 -51.60 30.37
N ARG A 24 -40.82 -51.47 29.63
CA ARG A 24 -42.25 -51.43 30.04
C ARG A 24 -42.68 -51.02 31.47
N LYS A 25 -43.66 -50.10 31.54
CA LYS A 25 -44.96 -50.21 32.28
C LYS A 25 -45.90 -49.09 31.76
N ASN A 26 -47.17 -49.27 31.40
CA ASN A 26 -48.34 -49.94 32.00
C ASN A 26 -49.06 -49.12 33.08
N ASN A 27 -50.34 -48.79 32.84
CA ASN A 27 -51.44 -49.20 33.72
C ASN A 27 -52.83 -49.11 33.03
N SER A 28 -53.76 -49.94 33.50
CA SER A 28 -55.17 -50.00 33.06
C SER A 28 -56.09 -49.15 33.97
N PRO A 29 -57.42 -49.15 33.75
CA PRO A 29 -58.23 -50.00 34.64
C PRO A 29 -59.47 -50.65 33.97
N MET A 30 -60.12 -51.55 34.73
CA MET A 30 -61.46 -52.07 34.43
C MET A 30 -62.53 -51.16 35.05
N LEU A 31 -63.74 -51.09 34.45
CA LEU A 31 -64.98 -51.61 35.07
C LEU A 31 -66.23 -51.50 34.16
N ARG A 32 -67.27 -52.23 34.56
CA ARG A 32 -68.54 -52.50 33.84
C ARG A 32 -69.48 -51.27 33.79
N VAL A 33 -70.46 -51.24 32.85
CA VAL A 33 -71.93 -51.38 33.12
C VAL A 33 -72.84 -51.01 31.90
N LYS A 34 -73.78 -51.93 31.56
CA LYS A 34 -75.11 -51.79 30.87
C LYS A 34 -75.28 -51.31 29.40
N ASN A 35 -75.85 -52.24 28.63
CA ASN A 35 -77.10 -52.14 27.80
C ASN A 35 -77.05 -51.74 26.29
N PRO A 36 -78.05 -52.19 25.47
CA PRO A 36 -77.92 -52.36 24.01
C PRO A 36 -79.01 -51.61 23.18
N PRO A 37 -79.15 -51.80 21.84
CA PRO A 37 -79.86 -52.98 21.31
C PRO A 37 -79.38 -53.59 19.95
N SER A 38 -79.63 -54.89 19.82
CA SER A 38 -80.07 -55.66 18.63
C SER A 38 -79.35 -55.61 17.26
N ALA A 39 -78.62 -56.69 16.97
CA ALA A 39 -78.85 -57.55 15.78
C ALA A 39 -78.66 -59.04 16.19
N ARG A 40 -79.25 -59.99 15.46
CA ARG A 40 -79.31 -61.45 15.76
C ARG A 40 -78.95 -62.25 14.48
N LEU A 41 -78.43 -63.50 14.48
CA LEU A 41 -78.19 -64.52 15.52
C LEU A 41 -77.20 -65.62 15.01
N PHE A 42 -76.60 -66.39 15.94
CA PHE A 42 -76.02 -67.77 15.81
C PHE A 42 -74.81 -68.06 14.86
N VAL A 43 -74.02 -69.16 15.01
CA VAL A 43 -73.32 -69.77 16.19
C VAL A 43 -72.42 -70.99 15.82
N ASP A 44 -71.41 -71.26 16.65
CA ASP A 44 -70.64 -72.52 16.88
C ASP A 44 -69.58 -73.11 15.90
N PRO A 45 -68.61 -73.95 16.40
CA PRO A 45 -67.23 -74.00 15.87
C PRO A 45 -66.60 -75.43 15.87
N LYS A 46 -65.28 -75.51 16.13
CA LYS A 46 -64.44 -76.69 16.55
C LYS A 46 -63.88 -77.60 15.43
N VAL A 47 -62.54 -77.75 15.37
CA VAL A 47 -61.68 -78.83 15.94
C VAL A 47 -61.71 -80.13 15.12
N GLY A 48 -60.54 -80.76 14.96
CA GLY A 48 -60.37 -81.99 14.16
C GLY A 48 -60.72 -83.29 14.90
N ILE A 49 -60.33 -84.42 14.26
CA ILE A 49 -60.59 -85.82 14.65
C ILE A 49 -62.05 -86.27 14.41
N ARG A 50 -62.26 -87.03 13.33
CA ARG A 50 -63.49 -87.77 13.03
C ARG A 50 -63.18 -89.25 12.68
N THR A 51 -62.44 -89.91 13.57
CA THR A 51 -62.35 -91.38 13.60
C THR A 51 -63.59 -91.98 14.30
N GLN A 52 -63.72 -93.31 14.30
CA GLN A 52 -64.65 -94.09 15.15
C GLN A 52 -66.19 -93.90 14.97
N ARG A 53 -66.75 -93.77 13.74
CA ARG A 53 -68.24 -93.84 13.54
C ARG A 53 -68.78 -94.55 12.29
N ILE A 54 -67.99 -95.33 11.55
CA ILE A 54 -68.50 -96.16 10.42
C ILE A 54 -68.07 -97.64 10.50
N ASN A 55 -67.10 -98.00 11.35
CA ASN A 55 -66.77 -99.42 11.59
C ASN A 55 -67.95 -100.22 12.18
N GLU A 56 -68.92 -99.55 12.80
CA GLU A 56 -70.17 -100.13 13.31
C GLU A 56 -71.15 -100.51 12.18
N ARG A 57 -71.03 -99.90 10.99
CA ARG A 57 -71.95 -100.12 9.86
C ARG A 57 -71.62 -101.36 9.02
N LYS A 58 -70.53 -102.07 9.33
CA LYS A 58 -70.09 -103.27 8.61
C LYS A 58 -70.39 -104.61 9.30
N ALA A 59 -71.13 -104.59 10.42
CA ALA A 59 -71.36 -105.77 11.26
C ALA A 59 -72.85 -106.18 11.40
N LEU A 60 -73.78 -105.48 10.72
CA LEU A 60 -75.23 -105.61 10.96
C LEU A 60 -76.03 -106.12 9.75
N GLU A 61 -75.56 -105.85 8.52
CA GLU A 61 -76.22 -106.35 7.29
C GLU A 61 -75.99 -107.86 7.07
N GLU A 62 -74.96 -108.45 7.70
CA GLU A 62 -74.61 -109.89 7.58
C GLU A 62 -75.54 -110.83 8.39
N GLN A 63 -76.48 -110.28 9.18
CA GLN A 63 -77.45 -111.07 9.93
C GLN A 63 -78.88 -111.10 9.33
N LEU A 64 -79.24 -110.18 8.42
CA LEU A 64 -80.65 -109.78 8.25
C LEU A 64 -81.44 -110.45 7.11
N GLU A 65 -80.82 -111.15 6.15
CA GLU A 65 -81.58 -111.95 5.14
C GLU A 65 -81.22 -113.45 5.17
N LYS A 66 -80.66 -113.91 6.29
CA LYS A 66 -80.66 -115.34 6.68
C LYS A 66 -82.03 -115.79 7.20
N GLU A 67 -82.92 -114.84 7.51
CA GLU A 67 -84.25 -115.03 8.10
C GLU A 67 -85.38 -115.12 7.04
N ARG A 68 -85.06 -114.97 5.75
CA ARG A 68 -86.02 -115.14 4.63
C ARG A 68 -86.09 -116.58 4.08
N LEU A 69 -85.63 -117.51 4.91
CA LEU A 69 -85.80 -118.96 4.79
C LEU A 69 -87.28 -119.37 5.00
N GLU A 70 -87.53 -120.68 4.99
CA GLU A 70 -88.57 -121.32 5.83
C GLU A 70 -90.07 -121.04 5.55
N ARG A 71 -90.47 -120.42 4.43
CA ARG A 71 -91.91 -120.35 4.07
C ARG A 71 -92.29 -120.51 2.59
N GLU A 72 -91.52 -121.32 1.87
CA GLU A 72 -92.11 -122.17 0.82
C GLU A 72 -92.99 -123.28 1.46
N ALA A 73 -93.75 -124.00 0.63
CA ALA A 73 -94.58 -125.20 0.94
C ALA A 73 -96.04 -125.03 1.45
N GLU A 74 -96.96 -125.57 0.64
CA GLU A 74 -98.13 -126.42 1.00
C GLU A 74 -99.37 -125.86 1.76
N ASN A 75 -100.55 -125.79 1.08
CA ASN A 75 -101.58 -126.86 1.09
C ASN A 75 -102.95 -126.45 0.47
N GLU A 76 -103.63 -127.40 -0.20
CA GLU A 76 -105.10 -127.37 -0.45
C GLU A 76 -105.87 -128.00 0.74
N PRO A 77 -107.24 -127.94 0.83
CA PRO A 77 -108.04 -129.04 0.25
C PRO A 77 -109.53 -128.78 -0.13
N ASN A 78 -110.03 -129.66 -1.02
CA ASN A 78 -111.41 -130.18 -1.17
C ASN A 78 -112.64 -129.24 -1.32
N LEU A 79 -113.14 -129.19 -2.57
CA LEU A 79 -114.38 -129.78 -3.13
C LEU A 79 -115.82 -129.51 -2.56
N PHE A 80 -116.74 -129.35 -3.51
CA PHE A 80 -118.21 -129.46 -3.48
C PHE A 80 -119.09 -128.57 -2.59
N THR A 81 -118.72 -128.21 -1.35
CA THR A 81 -119.53 -127.25 -0.55
C THR A 81 -119.24 -125.80 -0.94
N LYS A 82 -117.95 -125.47 -1.09
CA LYS A 82 -117.39 -124.16 -1.50
C LYS A 82 -117.79 -123.75 -2.93
N LEU A 83 -118.39 -124.68 -3.69
CA LEU A 83 -118.97 -124.44 -5.01
C LEU A 83 -120.23 -123.54 -4.98
N LYS A 84 -120.73 -123.16 -3.79
CA LYS A 84 -121.90 -122.28 -3.62
C LYS A 84 -121.56 -120.79 -3.55
N GLU A 85 -120.35 -120.42 -3.11
CA GLU A 85 -119.83 -119.03 -3.17
C GLU A 85 -119.51 -118.65 -4.63
N ARG A 86 -119.04 -119.63 -5.40
CA ARG A 86 -118.68 -119.64 -6.83
C ARG A 86 -119.81 -119.29 -7.83
N ARG A 87 -120.85 -118.59 -7.40
CA ARG A 87 -121.90 -118.03 -8.26
C ARG A 87 -122.23 -116.57 -7.95
N GLN A 88 -121.81 -116.05 -6.79
CA GLN A 88 -122.10 -114.68 -6.37
C GLN A 88 -120.84 -113.81 -6.32
N GLU A 89 -119.65 -114.41 -6.32
CA GLU A 89 -118.40 -113.69 -6.61
C GLU A 89 -118.18 -113.46 -8.12
N GLU A 90 -118.72 -114.32 -8.99
CA GLU A 90 -118.51 -114.18 -10.44
C GLU A 90 -119.26 -112.99 -11.07
N GLU A 91 -120.31 -112.45 -10.42
CA GLU A 91 -120.87 -111.13 -10.79
C GLU A 91 -119.91 -109.98 -10.42
N ASN A 92 -119.29 -110.02 -9.23
CA ASN A 92 -118.25 -109.06 -8.85
C ASN A 92 -117.02 -109.12 -9.78
N CYS A 93 -116.72 -110.31 -10.32
CA CYS A 93 -115.66 -110.49 -11.33
C CYS A 93 -115.95 -109.77 -12.66
N LEU A 94 -117.21 -109.49 -13.02
CA LEU A 94 -117.53 -108.78 -14.27
C LEU A 94 -117.20 -107.28 -14.18
N ASP A 95 -117.52 -106.62 -13.05
CA ASP A 95 -117.09 -105.24 -12.80
C ASP A 95 -115.56 -105.14 -12.63
N PHE A 96 -114.94 -106.16 -12.00
CA PHE A 96 -113.48 -106.27 -11.93
C PHE A 96 -112.83 -106.51 -13.31
N LEU A 97 -113.53 -107.13 -14.27
CA LEU A 97 -113.05 -107.32 -15.63
C LEU A 97 -113.05 -106.02 -16.45
N ASP A 98 -114.00 -105.10 -16.24
CA ASP A 98 -113.97 -103.80 -16.94
C ASP A 98 -112.96 -102.82 -16.28
N ALA A 99 -112.76 -102.92 -14.96
CA ALA A 99 -111.60 -102.31 -14.30
C ALA A 99 -110.26 -102.83 -14.88
N ASN A 100 -110.12 -104.15 -15.03
CA ASN A 100 -108.95 -104.75 -15.69
C ASN A 100 -108.80 -104.30 -17.16
N ARG A 101 -109.88 -104.05 -17.90
CA ARG A 101 -109.80 -103.52 -19.27
C ARG A 101 -109.26 -102.10 -19.35
N LYS A 102 -109.43 -101.27 -18.32
CA LYS A 102 -108.74 -99.98 -18.21
C LYS A 102 -107.27 -100.17 -17.83
N ILE A 103 -106.99 -100.98 -16.80
CA ILE A 103 -105.61 -101.22 -16.33
C ILE A 103 -104.75 -101.86 -17.42
N LEU A 104 -105.27 -102.85 -18.17
CA LEU A 104 -104.57 -103.46 -19.31
C LEU A 104 -104.36 -102.50 -20.48
N ARG A 105 -105.21 -101.49 -20.68
CA ARG A 105 -104.96 -100.45 -21.72
C ARG A 105 -103.85 -99.50 -21.28
N GLN A 106 -103.77 -99.16 -20.01
CA GLN A 106 -102.69 -98.33 -19.48
C GLN A 106 -101.36 -99.09 -19.44
N HIS A 107 -101.36 -100.32 -18.92
CA HIS A 107 -100.17 -101.19 -18.91
C HIS A 107 -99.63 -101.51 -20.31
N ASN A 108 -100.49 -101.58 -21.35
CA ASN A 108 -100.04 -101.68 -22.75
C ASN A 108 -99.63 -100.34 -23.36
N ALA A 109 -100.16 -99.20 -22.90
CA ALA A 109 -99.69 -97.89 -23.35
C ALA A 109 -98.27 -97.62 -22.82
N ASP A 110 -98.08 -97.73 -21.50
CA ASP A 110 -96.83 -97.42 -20.83
C ASP A 110 -95.69 -98.35 -21.31
N LEU A 111 -95.95 -99.66 -21.51
CA LEU A 111 -94.97 -100.58 -22.10
C LEU A 111 -94.67 -100.34 -23.59
N VAL A 112 -95.63 -99.78 -24.35
CA VAL A 112 -95.41 -99.45 -25.77
C VAL A 112 -94.63 -98.14 -25.88
N ASP A 113 -94.93 -97.13 -25.06
CA ASP A 113 -94.18 -95.87 -25.05
C ASP A 113 -92.76 -96.03 -24.51
N ASP A 114 -92.51 -96.81 -23.44
CA ASP A 114 -91.13 -97.05 -22.98
C ASP A 114 -90.31 -97.85 -24.00
N LYS A 115 -90.92 -98.85 -24.66
CA LYS A 115 -90.20 -99.67 -25.65
C LYS A 115 -90.01 -98.95 -26.98
N LEU A 116 -90.99 -98.17 -27.44
CA LEU A 116 -90.81 -97.30 -28.59
C LEU A 116 -89.82 -96.17 -28.28
N ASN A 117 -89.86 -95.50 -27.13
CA ASN A 117 -88.88 -94.44 -26.87
C ASN A 117 -87.43 -94.97 -26.79
N ALA A 118 -87.22 -96.18 -26.27
CA ALA A 118 -85.91 -96.83 -26.31
C ALA A 118 -85.44 -97.13 -27.75
N ASP A 119 -86.21 -97.89 -28.53
CA ASP A 119 -85.80 -98.32 -29.87
C ASP A 119 -85.90 -97.20 -30.92
N TYR A 120 -86.86 -96.27 -30.82
CA TYR A 120 -87.07 -95.17 -31.77
C TYR A 120 -86.05 -94.05 -31.57
N GLN A 121 -85.60 -93.77 -30.33
CA GLN A 121 -84.38 -92.98 -30.14
C GLN A 121 -83.17 -93.71 -30.76
N HIS A 122 -83.03 -95.03 -30.55
CA HIS A 122 -81.90 -95.76 -31.15
C HIS A 122 -81.98 -95.91 -32.68
N TYR A 123 -83.15 -95.72 -33.30
CA TYR A 123 -83.35 -95.80 -34.76
C TYR A 123 -83.23 -94.44 -35.46
N LEU A 124 -83.88 -93.37 -34.97
CA LEU A 124 -83.78 -92.03 -35.57
C LEU A 124 -82.42 -91.36 -35.31
N TYR A 125 -81.85 -91.52 -34.11
CA TYR A 125 -80.52 -91.01 -33.78
C TYR A 125 -79.40 -91.74 -34.57
N LYS A 126 -79.73 -92.85 -35.25
CA LYS A 126 -78.83 -93.68 -36.06
C LYS A 126 -78.99 -93.45 -37.58
N TYR A 127 -79.87 -92.54 -38.02
CA TYR A 127 -79.96 -92.14 -39.44
C TYR A 127 -79.94 -90.62 -39.69
N ILE A 128 -80.03 -89.77 -38.67
CA ILE A 128 -80.06 -88.29 -38.83
C ILE A 128 -78.81 -87.59 -38.24
N ARG A 129 -77.80 -88.33 -37.76
CA ARG A 129 -76.44 -87.78 -37.55
C ARG A 129 -75.33 -88.83 -37.65
N TYR A 130 -74.91 -89.11 -38.89
CA TYR A 130 -73.52 -89.50 -39.15
C TYR A 130 -72.69 -88.21 -39.28
N PRO A 131 -71.93 -87.79 -38.25
CA PRO A 131 -70.82 -86.88 -38.49
C PRO A 131 -69.84 -87.57 -39.45
N ALA A 132 -69.39 -86.85 -40.48
CA ALA A 132 -68.25 -87.31 -41.27
C ALA A 132 -67.02 -87.44 -40.35
N THR A 133 -66.01 -88.22 -40.74
CA THR A 133 -64.76 -88.38 -39.95
C THR A 133 -64.13 -87.03 -39.57
N GLN A 134 -64.30 -86.01 -40.41
CA GLN A 134 -63.89 -84.62 -40.17
C GLN A 134 -64.56 -83.95 -38.94
N GLU A 135 -65.84 -84.25 -38.63
CA GLU A 135 -66.55 -83.63 -37.50
C GLU A 135 -66.11 -84.18 -36.13
N ILE A 136 -65.60 -85.41 -36.07
CA ILE A 136 -65.08 -86.00 -34.82
C ILE A 136 -63.74 -85.33 -34.45
N ASP A 137 -62.84 -85.19 -35.42
CA ASP A 137 -61.59 -84.43 -35.28
C ASP A 137 -61.86 -82.98 -34.88
N LEU A 138 -62.77 -82.29 -35.60
CA LEU A 138 -63.16 -80.91 -35.28
C LEU A 138 -63.68 -80.76 -33.85
N LYS A 139 -64.39 -81.76 -33.30
CA LYS A 139 -64.92 -81.71 -31.93
C LYS A 139 -63.83 -81.95 -30.87
N SER A 140 -62.80 -82.74 -31.18
CA SER A 140 -61.60 -82.84 -30.34
C SER A 140 -60.83 -81.52 -30.37
N GLN A 141 -60.51 -81.04 -31.57
CA GLN A 141 -59.79 -79.78 -31.81
C GLN A 141 -60.50 -78.58 -31.16
N LEU A 142 -61.84 -78.53 -31.16
CA LEU A 142 -62.60 -77.49 -30.47
C LEU A 142 -62.45 -77.55 -28.94
N LYS A 143 -62.44 -78.76 -28.35
CA LYS A 143 -62.27 -78.91 -26.89
C LYS A 143 -60.88 -78.45 -26.46
N ASP A 144 -59.86 -78.84 -27.22
CA ASP A 144 -58.49 -78.37 -27.01
C ASP A 144 -58.37 -76.87 -27.25
N ALA A 145 -59.01 -76.33 -28.30
CA ALA A 145 -59.04 -74.89 -28.59
C ALA A 145 -59.69 -74.06 -27.48
N TYR A 146 -60.69 -74.59 -26.76
CA TYR A 146 -61.25 -73.93 -25.58
C TYR A 146 -60.28 -73.95 -24.38
N ALA A 147 -59.60 -75.07 -24.12
CA ALA A 147 -58.55 -75.13 -23.09
C ALA A 147 -57.35 -74.23 -23.43
N PHE A 148 -56.98 -74.12 -24.71
CA PHE A 148 -56.01 -73.14 -25.19
C PHE A 148 -56.53 -71.70 -25.04
N LYS A 149 -57.82 -71.42 -25.34
CA LYS A 149 -58.42 -70.09 -25.19
C LYS A 149 -58.37 -69.59 -23.74
N GLU A 150 -58.67 -70.46 -22.78
CA GLU A 150 -58.60 -70.16 -21.34
C GLU A 150 -57.16 -69.83 -20.92
N LYS A 151 -56.19 -70.68 -21.31
CA LYS A 151 -54.76 -70.40 -21.17
C LYS A 151 -54.32 -69.13 -21.91
N PHE A 152 -54.92 -68.77 -23.04
CA PHE A 152 -54.61 -67.53 -23.75
C PHE A 152 -55.14 -66.30 -23.01
N THR A 153 -56.30 -66.37 -22.35
CA THR A 153 -56.79 -65.29 -21.47
C THR A 153 -55.90 -65.12 -20.23
N GLU A 154 -55.51 -66.21 -19.58
CA GLU A 154 -54.60 -66.19 -18.43
C GLU A 154 -53.22 -65.63 -18.82
N ASN A 155 -52.59 -66.18 -19.88
CA ASN A 155 -51.33 -65.66 -20.43
C ASN A 155 -51.45 -64.24 -21.03
N ARG A 156 -52.66 -63.72 -21.27
CA ARG A 156 -52.87 -62.31 -21.66
C ARG A 156 -52.96 -61.41 -20.43
N SER A 157 -53.59 -61.87 -19.34
CA SER A 157 -53.59 -61.17 -18.05
C SER A 157 -52.16 -61.04 -17.51
N ILE A 158 -51.44 -62.16 -17.41
CA ILE A 158 -50.06 -62.21 -16.92
C ILE A 158 -49.13 -61.31 -17.74
N ARG A 159 -49.21 -61.34 -19.09
CA ARG A 159 -48.43 -60.43 -19.94
C ARG A 159 -48.82 -58.96 -19.76
N ASN A 160 -50.10 -58.65 -19.53
CA ASN A 160 -50.51 -57.26 -19.31
C ASN A 160 -50.01 -56.73 -17.95
N GLU A 161 -50.04 -57.55 -16.90
CA GLU A 161 -49.40 -57.21 -15.62
C GLU A 161 -47.88 -57.07 -15.76
N GLN A 162 -47.22 -57.95 -16.51
CA GLN A 162 -45.80 -57.82 -16.84
C GLN A 162 -45.50 -56.50 -17.58
N TYR A 163 -46.30 -56.11 -18.58
CA TYR A 163 -46.14 -54.82 -19.26
C TYR A 163 -46.37 -53.62 -18.33
N ILE A 164 -47.33 -53.69 -17.39
CA ILE A 164 -47.58 -52.61 -16.41
C ILE A 164 -46.44 -52.53 -15.39
N GLN A 165 -45.94 -53.67 -14.90
CA GLN A 165 -44.76 -53.72 -14.03
C GLN A 165 -43.50 -53.25 -14.76
N GLN A 166 -43.34 -53.58 -16.04
CA GLN A 166 -42.21 -53.14 -16.85
C GLN A 166 -42.27 -51.63 -17.09
N ARG A 167 -43.39 -51.06 -17.54
CA ARG A 167 -43.55 -49.59 -17.63
C ARG A 167 -43.27 -48.88 -16.31
N LYS A 168 -43.63 -49.45 -15.15
CA LYS A 168 -43.29 -48.90 -13.83
C LYS A 168 -41.79 -48.96 -13.53
N LYS A 169 -41.10 -50.03 -13.94
CA LYS A 169 -39.63 -50.12 -13.88
C LYS A 169 -38.97 -49.13 -14.83
N ASP A 170 -39.41 -49.06 -16.08
CA ASP A 170 -38.86 -48.19 -17.11
C ASP A 170 -39.03 -46.70 -16.72
N PHE A 171 -40.19 -46.32 -16.18
CA PHE A 171 -40.42 -44.99 -15.62
C PHE A 171 -39.54 -44.71 -14.39
N ALA A 172 -39.36 -45.69 -13.48
CA ALA A 172 -38.44 -45.53 -12.35
C ALA A 172 -36.97 -45.41 -12.79
N ILE A 173 -36.56 -46.14 -13.83
CA ILE A 173 -35.23 -46.06 -14.44
C ILE A 173 -35.02 -44.70 -15.09
N SER A 174 -35.99 -44.19 -15.87
CA SER A 174 -35.94 -42.85 -16.46
C SER A 174 -35.87 -41.74 -15.40
N ASN A 175 -36.70 -41.78 -14.35
CA ASN A 175 -36.62 -40.83 -13.24
C ASN A 175 -35.27 -40.90 -12.50
N ASN A 176 -34.71 -42.10 -12.30
CA ASN A 176 -33.38 -42.25 -11.70
C ASN A 176 -32.28 -41.72 -12.64
N ARG A 177 -32.44 -41.86 -13.96
CA ARG A 177 -31.50 -41.32 -14.96
C ARG A 177 -31.54 -39.80 -15.04
N ILE A 178 -32.73 -39.20 -15.02
CA ILE A 178 -32.92 -37.75 -14.90
C ILE A 178 -32.24 -37.23 -13.62
N LYS A 179 -32.49 -37.87 -12.46
CA LYS A 179 -31.81 -37.50 -11.20
C LYS A 179 -30.29 -37.61 -11.26
N LEU A 180 -29.75 -38.68 -11.85
CA LEU A 180 -28.31 -38.86 -12.03
C LEU A 180 -27.70 -37.80 -12.97
N LEU A 181 -28.43 -37.39 -14.02
CA LEU A 181 -27.98 -36.32 -14.92
C LEU A 181 -28.03 -34.95 -14.23
N THR A 182 -29.09 -34.64 -13.47
CA THR A 182 -29.16 -33.40 -12.67
C THR A 182 -28.08 -33.35 -11.59
N GLN A 183 -27.86 -34.45 -10.88
CA GLN A 183 -26.77 -34.56 -9.90
C GLN A 183 -25.40 -34.37 -10.57
N LYS A 184 -25.17 -35.00 -11.72
CA LYS A 184 -23.91 -34.84 -12.47
C LYS A 184 -23.68 -33.39 -12.91
N LEU A 185 -24.71 -32.68 -13.38
CA LEU A 185 -24.60 -31.24 -13.69
C LEU A 185 -24.29 -30.40 -12.45
N GLN A 186 -24.87 -30.72 -11.29
CA GLN A 186 -24.56 -30.04 -10.03
C GLN A 186 -23.13 -30.34 -9.54
N GLU A 187 -22.63 -31.57 -9.74
CA GLU A 187 -21.24 -31.93 -9.48
C GLU A 187 -20.27 -31.22 -10.44
N GLU A 188 -20.59 -31.11 -11.73
CA GLU A 188 -19.79 -30.39 -12.73
C GLU A 188 -19.78 -28.86 -12.48
N TYR A 189 -20.92 -28.27 -12.08
CA TYR A 189 -21.01 -26.88 -11.59
C TYR A 189 -20.11 -26.65 -10.37
N ASN A 190 -20.25 -27.48 -9.33
CA ASN A 190 -19.48 -27.34 -8.09
C ASN A 190 -17.97 -27.49 -8.36
N ASN A 191 -17.56 -28.41 -9.24
CA ASN A 191 -16.17 -28.57 -9.64
C ASN A 191 -15.65 -27.33 -10.41
N SER A 192 -16.46 -26.76 -11.31
CA SER A 192 -16.08 -25.55 -12.07
C SER A 192 -15.92 -24.33 -11.15
N VAL A 193 -16.86 -24.10 -10.24
CA VAL A 193 -16.79 -23.04 -9.21
C VAL A 193 -15.54 -23.22 -8.33
N ASN A 194 -15.32 -24.43 -7.79
CA ASN A 194 -14.17 -24.69 -6.92
C ASN A 194 -12.83 -24.51 -7.65
N ASN A 195 -12.73 -24.91 -8.93
CA ASN A 195 -11.53 -24.70 -9.73
C ASN A 195 -11.27 -23.21 -10.01
N ALA A 196 -12.30 -22.43 -10.32
CA ALA A 196 -12.17 -20.99 -10.54
C ALA A 196 -11.78 -20.24 -9.25
N LEU A 197 -12.36 -20.60 -8.10
CA LEU A 197 -11.99 -19.99 -6.80
C LEU A 197 -10.59 -20.42 -6.34
N ALA A 198 -10.18 -21.66 -6.59
CA ALA A 198 -8.80 -22.08 -6.39
C ALA A 198 -7.84 -21.24 -7.24
N MET A 199 -8.16 -21.00 -8.52
CA MET A 199 -7.37 -20.14 -9.40
C MET A 199 -7.31 -18.68 -8.93
N CYS A 200 -8.42 -18.11 -8.42
CA CYS A 200 -8.42 -16.78 -7.79
C CYS A 200 -7.49 -16.71 -6.56
N ASN A 201 -7.53 -17.73 -5.70
CA ASN A 201 -6.67 -17.79 -4.52
C ASN A 201 -5.20 -17.95 -4.92
N THR A 202 -4.87 -18.87 -5.83
CA THR A 202 -3.50 -19.06 -6.34
C THR A 202 -2.95 -17.78 -6.96
N ILE A 203 -3.74 -17.05 -7.76
CA ILE A 203 -3.33 -15.76 -8.34
C ILE A 203 -3.19 -14.67 -7.27
N THR A 204 -3.99 -14.70 -6.21
CA THR A 204 -3.83 -13.79 -5.06
C THR A 204 -2.53 -14.07 -4.31
N ASP A 205 -2.22 -15.35 -4.07
CA ASP A 205 -0.97 -15.76 -3.42
C ASP A 205 0.26 -15.50 -4.30
N GLU A 206 0.17 -15.71 -5.63
CA GLU A 206 1.23 -15.38 -6.59
C GLU A 206 1.44 -13.87 -6.74
N THR A 207 0.38 -13.06 -6.73
CA THR A 207 0.51 -11.58 -6.78
C THR A 207 1.04 -11.01 -5.47
N ASN A 208 0.65 -11.56 -4.31
CA ASN A 208 1.27 -11.24 -3.03
C ASN A 208 2.76 -11.63 -3.04
N ALA A 209 3.10 -12.87 -3.41
CA ALA A 209 4.49 -13.33 -3.44
C ALA A 209 5.36 -12.60 -4.47
N THR A 210 4.83 -12.22 -5.63
CA THR A 210 5.57 -11.39 -6.60
C THR A 210 5.69 -9.93 -6.14
N SER A 211 4.69 -9.38 -5.43
CA SER A 211 4.81 -8.10 -4.76
C SER A 211 5.88 -8.14 -3.66
N ASP A 212 5.89 -9.15 -2.79
CA ASP A 212 6.92 -9.32 -1.75
C ASP A 212 8.32 -9.52 -2.33
N ASN A 213 8.45 -10.29 -3.42
CA ASN A 213 9.72 -10.43 -4.14
C ASN A 213 10.17 -9.11 -4.79
N LEU A 214 9.26 -8.33 -5.36
CA LEU A 214 9.57 -7.04 -5.99
C LEU A 214 9.85 -5.95 -4.94
N ILE A 215 9.19 -5.99 -3.79
CA ILE A 215 9.53 -5.17 -2.61
C ILE A 215 10.90 -5.57 -2.06
N SER A 216 11.20 -6.87 -1.99
CA SER A 216 12.52 -7.39 -1.58
C SER A 216 13.61 -6.94 -2.55
N GLU A 217 13.41 -7.09 -3.87
CA GLU A 217 14.34 -6.65 -4.91
C GLU A 217 14.50 -5.13 -4.94
N LEU A 218 13.42 -4.35 -4.79
CA LEU A 218 13.51 -2.89 -4.60
C LEU A 218 14.25 -2.52 -3.32
N SER A 219 14.01 -3.21 -2.19
CA SER A 219 14.73 -2.95 -0.93
C SER A 219 16.22 -3.30 -1.03
N ARG A 220 16.56 -4.33 -1.81
CA ARG A 220 17.94 -4.70 -2.16
C ARG A 220 18.56 -3.65 -3.07
N ASN A 221 17.88 -3.22 -4.13
CA ASN A 221 18.38 -2.20 -5.04
C ASN A 221 18.54 -0.85 -4.31
N VAL A 222 17.63 -0.51 -3.40
CA VAL A 222 17.75 0.66 -2.51
C VAL A 222 18.90 0.50 -1.53
N THR A 223 19.15 -0.68 -0.95
CA THR A 223 20.33 -0.88 -0.09
C THR A 223 21.66 -0.92 -0.85
N GLU A 224 21.70 -1.46 -2.08
CA GLU A 224 22.85 -1.34 -2.97
C GLU A 224 23.11 0.12 -3.36
N VAL A 225 22.06 0.89 -3.70
CA VAL A 225 22.17 2.33 -3.95
C VAL A 225 22.58 3.10 -2.70
N LEU A 226 22.08 2.74 -1.50
CA LEU A 226 22.50 3.34 -0.24
C LEU A 226 23.96 3.00 0.12
N VAL A 227 24.46 1.80 -0.24
CA VAL A 227 25.87 1.42 -0.05
C VAL A 227 26.78 2.09 -1.08
N GLN A 228 26.37 2.20 -2.34
CA GLN A 228 27.11 3.02 -3.32
C GLN A 228 27.07 4.49 -2.94
N SER A 229 25.94 4.96 -2.37
CA SER A 229 25.83 6.31 -1.81
C SER A 229 26.64 6.48 -0.54
N SER A 230 26.84 5.45 0.31
CA SER A 230 27.69 5.55 1.50
C SER A 230 29.18 5.54 1.14
N LEU A 231 29.59 4.79 0.12
CA LEU A 231 30.95 4.83 -0.47
C LEU A 231 31.20 6.12 -1.27
N ALA A 232 30.17 6.71 -1.85
CA ALA A 232 30.23 8.07 -2.39
C ALA A 232 30.30 9.10 -1.26
N LEU A 233 29.53 8.93 -0.17
CA LEU A 233 29.57 9.75 1.04
C LEU A 233 30.87 9.59 1.82
N GLU A 234 31.63 8.52 1.67
CA GLU A 234 32.99 8.36 2.21
C GLU A 234 33.97 9.26 1.45
N LYS A 235 33.96 9.22 0.11
CA LYS A 235 34.79 10.11 -0.74
C LYS A 235 34.34 11.57 -0.65
N ILE A 236 33.05 11.80 -0.48
CA ILE A 236 32.48 13.10 -0.16
C ILE A 236 32.83 13.47 1.30
N SER A 237 32.96 12.55 2.26
CA SER A 237 33.43 12.83 3.62
C SER A 237 34.88 13.32 3.62
N ASP A 238 35.76 12.67 2.86
CA ASP A 238 37.13 13.16 2.61
C ASP A 238 37.15 14.57 1.98
N SER A 239 36.08 14.93 1.26
CA SER A 239 35.86 16.29 0.70
C SER A 239 35.16 17.24 1.69
N VAL A 240 34.28 16.73 2.57
CA VAL A 240 33.41 17.44 3.52
C VAL A 240 34.11 17.74 4.84
N ASN A 241 35.20 17.02 5.14
CA ASN A 241 36.30 17.48 5.99
C ASN A 241 36.85 18.87 5.57
N PHE A 242 36.47 19.38 4.39
CA PHE A 242 36.57 20.80 4.04
C PHE A 242 35.38 21.37 3.26
N VAL A 243 34.15 20.98 3.60
CA VAL A 243 32.94 21.75 3.24
C VAL A 243 32.61 22.67 4.41
N PRO A 244 32.80 24.01 4.30
CA PRO A 244 32.61 24.90 5.44
C PRO A 244 31.12 25.02 5.82
N PHE A 245 30.88 25.45 7.06
CA PHE A 245 29.57 25.35 7.73
C PHE A 245 28.39 25.96 6.96
N PHE A 246 28.60 27.00 6.14
CA PHE A 246 27.54 27.65 5.34
C PHE A 246 26.92 26.73 4.26
N TYR A 247 27.55 25.60 3.91
CA TYR A 247 26.96 24.58 3.03
C TYR A 247 26.15 23.49 3.78
N SER A 248 26.13 23.50 5.12
CA SER A 248 25.45 22.46 5.91
C SER A 248 23.94 22.39 5.70
N GLU A 249 23.27 23.53 5.46
CA GLU A 249 21.84 23.59 5.11
C GLU A 249 21.55 23.22 3.66
N LEU A 250 22.55 23.36 2.77
CA LEU A 250 22.45 23.05 1.34
C LEU A 250 22.49 21.53 1.07
N ILE A 251 23.32 20.78 1.80
CA ILE A 251 23.48 19.32 1.61
C ILE A 251 22.15 18.56 1.71
N PRO A 252 21.30 18.74 2.76
CA PRO A 252 20.00 18.07 2.85
C PRO A 252 19.06 18.37 1.69
N HIS A 253 19.11 19.57 1.10
CA HIS A 253 18.24 19.94 -0.01
C HIS A 253 18.66 19.30 -1.34
N PHE A 254 19.96 19.28 -1.63
CA PHE A 254 20.46 18.54 -2.80
C PHE A 254 20.14 17.04 -2.66
N GLN A 255 20.27 16.48 -1.46
CA GLN A 255 19.85 15.11 -1.14
C GLN A 255 18.34 14.87 -1.31
N SER A 256 17.47 15.76 -0.81
CA SER A 256 16.00 15.61 -0.95
C SER A 256 15.54 15.65 -2.41
N ASN A 257 16.28 16.34 -3.27
CA ASN A 257 15.96 16.47 -4.70
C ASN A 257 16.58 15.35 -5.56
N GLY A 258 17.27 14.36 -4.94
CA GLY A 258 17.94 13.27 -5.66
C GLY A 258 19.21 13.71 -6.42
N THR A 259 19.79 14.85 -6.06
CA THR A 259 20.94 15.46 -6.74
C THR A 259 22.21 15.38 -5.90
N VAL A 260 23.34 15.02 -6.51
CA VAL A 260 24.64 15.03 -5.81
C VAL A 260 25.06 16.48 -5.55
N PHE A 261 25.46 16.78 -4.31
CA PHE A 261 25.99 18.09 -3.95
C PHE A 261 27.38 18.29 -4.57
N ASP A 262 27.53 19.34 -5.39
CA ASP A 262 28.79 19.85 -5.92
C ASP A 262 28.88 21.36 -5.59
N ILE A 263 29.99 21.75 -4.96
CA ILE A 263 30.33 23.12 -4.57
C ILE A 263 30.30 24.07 -5.80
N ASN A 264 30.55 23.54 -7.00
CA ASN A 264 30.58 24.28 -8.26
C ASN A 264 29.20 24.38 -8.95
N ASN A 265 28.14 23.80 -8.38
CA ASN A 265 26.82 23.78 -9.02
C ASN A 265 26.22 25.21 -9.12
N ALA A 266 25.92 25.63 -10.35
CA ALA A 266 25.34 26.93 -10.68
C ALA A 266 23.95 27.19 -10.05
N GLN A 267 23.27 26.16 -9.54
CA GLN A 267 21.99 26.27 -8.82
C GLN A 267 22.15 26.75 -7.36
N ILE A 268 23.36 26.71 -6.78
CA ILE A 268 23.60 27.11 -5.38
C ILE A 268 23.24 28.59 -5.13
N PRO A 269 23.68 29.57 -5.94
CA PRO A 269 23.27 30.97 -5.80
C PRO A 269 21.76 31.19 -5.96
N GLU A 270 21.11 30.43 -6.83
CA GLU A 270 19.66 30.50 -7.06
C GLU A 270 18.89 29.98 -5.85
N TYR A 271 19.32 28.85 -5.26
CA TYR A 271 18.75 28.33 -4.03
C TYR A 271 18.94 29.28 -2.84
N GLN A 272 20.15 29.85 -2.66
CA GLN A 272 20.42 30.84 -1.62
C GLN A 272 19.56 32.11 -1.80
N ALA A 273 19.38 32.57 -3.04
CA ALA A 273 18.44 33.65 -3.35
C ALA A 273 16.99 33.29 -3.00
N ASN A 274 16.54 32.07 -3.31
CA ASN A 274 15.19 31.59 -3.01
C ASN A 274 14.93 31.43 -1.50
N ILE A 275 15.91 31.00 -0.69
CA ILE A 275 15.83 31.02 0.80
C ILE A 275 15.84 32.45 1.35
N TYR A 276 16.62 33.34 0.74
CA TYR A 276 16.70 34.71 1.19
C TYR A 276 15.36 35.44 0.99
N ARG A 277 14.77 35.30 -0.21
CA ARG A 277 13.51 35.93 -0.60
C ARG A 277 12.35 35.40 0.24
N THR A 278 11.83 36.25 1.11
CA THR A 278 10.53 36.04 1.78
C THR A 278 9.43 36.79 1.02
N PRO A 279 8.20 36.25 0.96
CA PRO A 279 7.07 37.01 0.43
C PRO A 279 6.79 38.24 1.29
N LEU A 280 6.22 39.28 0.69
CA LEU A 280 5.81 40.47 1.43
C LEU A 280 4.69 40.13 2.42
N TYR A 281 4.62 40.87 3.53
CA TYR A 281 3.61 40.65 4.58
C TYR A 281 2.17 40.87 4.07
N SER A 282 1.18 40.42 4.85
CA SER A 282 -0.16 40.15 4.34
C SER A 282 -0.88 41.38 3.80
N GLU A 283 -0.84 42.52 4.48
CA GLU A 283 -1.52 43.73 3.99
C GLU A 283 -0.77 44.34 2.79
N THR A 284 0.55 44.20 2.74
CA THR A 284 1.38 44.61 1.60
C THR A 284 1.06 43.79 0.36
N THR A 285 1.08 42.46 0.48
CA THR A 285 0.74 41.53 -0.60
C THR A 285 -0.70 41.69 -1.05
N ARG A 286 -1.65 41.84 -0.12
CA ARG A 286 -3.08 42.08 -0.40
C ARG A 286 -3.33 43.39 -1.15
N THR A 287 -2.67 44.47 -0.73
CA THR A 287 -2.79 45.80 -1.37
C THR A 287 -2.22 45.77 -2.78
N LEU A 288 -1.01 45.23 -2.96
CA LEU A 288 -0.38 45.11 -4.28
C LEU A 288 -1.13 44.15 -5.22
N THR A 289 -1.65 43.03 -4.70
CA THR A 289 -2.52 42.10 -5.45
C THR A 289 -3.80 42.80 -5.91
N THR A 290 -4.45 43.57 -5.02
CA THR A 290 -5.62 44.39 -5.38
C THR A 290 -5.31 45.40 -6.49
N ILE A 291 -4.15 46.07 -6.42
CA ILE A 291 -3.71 47.05 -7.45
C ILE A 291 -3.49 46.35 -8.80
N LEU A 292 -2.70 45.27 -8.81
CA LEU A 292 -2.38 44.53 -10.04
C LEU A 292 -3.63 43.96 -10.70
N GLU A 293 -4.51 43.31 -9.93
CA GLU A 293 -5.74 42.70 -10.45
C GLU A 293 -6.77 43.75 -10.93
N THR A 294 -6.83 44.94 -10.30
CA THR A 294 -7.69 46.04 -10.77
C THR A 294 -7.13 46.75 -12.02
N PHE A 295 -5.82 46.63 -12.29
CA PHE A 295 -5.16 47.24 -13.44
C PHE A 295 -5.04 46.27 -14.63
N GLN A 296 -4.81 44.99 -14.37
CA GLN A 296 -4.80 43.90 -15.33
C GLN A 296 -5.55 42.70 -14.72
N PRO A 297 -6.86 42.55 -14.98
CA PRO A 297 -7.63 41.40 -14.53
C PRO A 297 -7.05 40.07 -15.02
N GLU A 298 -7.28 39.02 -14.26
CA GLU A 298 -6.79 37.65 -14.45
C GLU A 298 -5.25 37.51 -14.34
N MET A 299 -4.54 38.54 -13.88
CA MET A 299 -3.08 38.52 -13.69
C MET A 299 -2.68 37.75 -12.43
N MET A 300 -3.34 38.03 -11.30
CA MET A 300 -3.08 37.38 -10.01
C MET A 300 -4.12 36.30 -9.73
N THR A 301 -5.40 36.56 -10.03
CA THR A 301 -6.51 35.62 -9.89
C THR A 301 -7.04 35.14 -11.25
N PRO A 302 -6.38 34.18 -11.93
CA PRO A 302 -6.90 33.58 -13.17
C PRO A 302 -8.26 32.90 -12.97
N LYS A 303 -9.00 32.69 -14.07
CA LYS A 303 -10.34 32.06 -14.01
C LYS A 303 -10.28 30.65 -13.41
N LEU A 304 -11.08 30.44 -12.37
CA LEU A 304 -11.21 29.16 -11.70
C LEU A 304 -12.16 28.23 -12.45
N LEU A 305 -11.78 26.95 -12.53
CA LEU A 305 -12.51 25.90 -13.23
C LEU A 305 -13.58 25.31 -12.30
N SER A 306 -14.77 25.91 -12.27
CA SER A 306 -15.88 25.42 -11.43
C SER A 306 -16.43 24.07 -11.91
N ARG A 307 -16.39 23.04 -11.07
CA ARG A 307 -17.21 21.83 -11.24
C ARG A 307 -18.67 22.17 -10.94
N GLN A 308 -19.59 21.92 -11.87
CA GLN A 308 -20.99 22.36 -11.74
C GLN A 308 -21.93 21.26 -11.20
N SER A 309 -21.57 19.99 -11.40
CA SER A 309 -22.33 18.81 -10.98
C SER A 309 -21.87 18.20 -9.65
N ARG A 310 -22.75 17.46 -8.97
CA ARG A 310 -22.35 16.47 -7.95
C ARG A 310 -21.85 15.20 -8.63
N VAL A 311 -20.84 14.57 -8.04
CA VAL A 311 -20.12 13.44 -8.67
C VAL A 311 -19.98 12.29 -7.68
N VAL A 312 -20.64 11.18 -8.01
CA VAL A 312 -20.54 9.91 -7.27
C VAL A 312 -19.86 8.89 -8.16
N CYS A 313 -18.67 8.47 -7.75
CA CYS A 313 -17.95 7.36 -8.35
C CYS A 313 -18.47 6.05 -7.76
N VAL A 314 -18.94 5.13 -8.61
CA VAL A 314 -19.35 3.78 -8.22
C VAL A 314 -18.30 2.78 -8.69
N LEU A 315 -17.54 2.25 -7.73
CA LEU A 315 -16.51 1.25 -7.97
C LEU A 315 -17.09 -0.15 -7.74
N THR A 316 -17.18 -0.95 -8.80
CA THR A 316 -17.59 -2.35 -8.71
C THR A 316 -16.49 -3.24 -9.27
N LYS A 317 -16.41 -4.48 -8.78
CA LYS A 317 -15.70 -5.54 -9.50
C LYS A 317 -16.35 -5.77 -10.89
N PRO A 318 -15.64 -6.39 -11.85
CA PRO A 318 -16.23 -6.74 -13.15
C PRO A 318 -17.50 -7.58 -12.98
N LEU A 319 -18.45 -7.43 -13.90
CA LEU A 319 -19.68 -8.23 -14.01
C LEU A 319 -20.68 -8.14 -12.83
N VAL A 320 -20.41 -7.38 -11.76
CA VAL A 320 -21.32 -7.27 -10.60
C VAL A 320 -22.72 -6.83 -11.01
N PHE A 321 -22.81 -5.80 -11.86
CA PHE A 321 -24.05 -5.35 -12.50
C PHE A 321 -23.89 -5.27 -14.02
N THR A 322 -24.97 -5.52 -14.75
CA THR A 322 -25.05 -5.21 -16.19
C THR A 322 -25.28 -3.70 -16.38
N ARG A 323 -25.01 -3.18 -17.59
CA ARG A 323 -25.32 -1.79 -17.95
C ARG A 323 -26.80 -1.43 -17.69
N GLU A 324 -27.70 -2.37 -17.89
CA GLU A 324 -29.13 -2.23 -17.59
C GLU A 324 -29.40 -2.08 -16.08
N LEU A 325 -28.80 -2.92 -15.23
CA LEU A 325 -28.94 -2.80 -13.78
C LEU A 325 -28.30 -1.51 -13.24
N SER A 326 -27.14 -1.12 -13.78
CA SER A 326 -26.48 0.15 -13.43
C SER A 326 -27.31 1.38 -13.83
N THR A 327 -27.94 1.38 -15.01
CA THR A 327 -28.89 2.44 -15.39
C THR A 327 -30.17 2.42 -14.54
N GLN A 328 -30.68 1.24 -14.13
CA GLN A 328 -31.79 1.15 -13.17
C GLN A 328 -31.42 1.76 -11.81
N ILE A 329 -30.22 1.49 -11.29
CA ILE A 329 -29.71 2.10 -10.06
C ILE A 329 -29.69 3.63 -10.21
N ALA A 330 -29.05 4.17 -11.25
CA ALA A 330 -28.95 5.62 -11.48
C ALA A 330 -30.33 6.29 -11.65
N ASN A 331 -31.22 5.69 -12.44
CA ASN A 331 -32.62 6.15 -12.61
C ASN A 331 -33.39 6.11 -11.28
N SER A 332 -33.15 5.11 -10.42
CA SER A 332 -33.80 5.02 -9.10
C SER A 332 -33.34 6.12 -8.13
N LEU A 333 -32.10 6.62 -8.32
CA LEU A 333 -31.50 7.72 -7.56
C LEU A 333 -31.86 9.10 -8.15
N GLY A 334 -32.20 9.16 -9.45
CA GLY A 334 -32.42 10.41 -10.20
C GLY A 334 -31.15 11.05 -10.75
N TRP A 335 -30.07 10.27 -10.92
CA TRP A 335 -28.75 10.73 -11.37
C TRP A 335 -28.46 10.21 -12.79
N THR A 336 -27.62 10.93 -13.53
CA THR A 336 -27.22 10.54 -14.90
C THR A 336 -26.11 9.48 -14.89
N PRO A 337 -26.29 8.31 -15.54
CA PRO A 337 -25.29 7.25 -15.58
C PRO A 337 -24.31 7.41 -16.75
N TYR A 338 -23.01 7.49 -16.44
CA TYR A 338 -21.93 7.40 -17.42
C TYR A 338 -21.03 6.20 -17.11
N PHE A 339 -20.47 5.58 -18.16
CA PHE A 339 -19.64 4.38 -18.05
C PHE A 339 -18.25 4.67 -18.60
N VAL A 340 -17.19 4.27 -17.89
CA VAL A 340 -15.79 4.50 -18.32
C VAL A 340 -15.47 3.88 -19.70
N GLU A 341 -16.20 2.84 -20.07
CA GLU A 341 -16.09 2.13 -21.35
C GLU A 341 -16.54 2.96 -22.57
N ASP A 342 -17.25 4.07 -22.36
CA ASP A 342 -17.74 4.95 -23.44
C ASP A 342 -16.73 6.04 -23.87
N PHE A 343 -15.61 6.22 -23.16
CA PHE A 343 -14.64 7.31 -23.36
C PHE A 343 -13.28 6.77 -23.86
N GLU A 344 -12.64 7.44 -24.82
CA GLU A 344 -11.33 7.02 -25.35
C GLU A 344 -10.18 7.52 -24.45
N ASN A 345 -10.16 8.82 -24.13
CA ASN A 345 -9.25 9.44 -23.16
C ASN A 345 -9.99 9.76 -21.85
N THR A 346 -10.19 8.72 -21.04
CA THR A 346 -11.03 8.74 -19.82
C THR A 346 -10.80 9.94 -18.89
N VAL A 347 -9.57 10.38 -18.66
CA VAL A 347 -9.27 11.47 -17.69
C VAL A 347 -9.65 12.84 -18.27
N GLU A 348 -9.31 13.13 -19.53
CA GLU A 348 -9.65 14.40 -20.18
C GLU A 348 -11.14 14.50 -20.51
N GLU A 349 -11.76 13.42 -20.99
CA GLU A 349 -13.18 13.41 -21.33
C GLU A 349 -14.05 13.56 -20.08
N ILE A 350 -13.75 12.85 -18.99
CA ILE A 350 -14.45 13.04 -17.70
C ILE A 350 -14.20 14.44 -17.14
N PHE A 351 -13.00 15.01 -17.27
CA PHE A 351 -12.76 16.41 -16.90
C PHE A 351 -13.68 17.38 -17.66
N THR A 352 -13.77 17.25 -18.99
CA THR A 352 -14.66 18.12 -19.79
C THR A 352 -16.15 17.91 -19.50
N LEU A 353 -16.57 16.67 -19.21
CA LEU A 353 -17.93 16.35 -18.78
C LEU A 353 -18.28 17.07 -17.47
N LEU A 354 -17.44 16.93 -16.44
CA LEU A 354 -17.66 17.48 -15.11
C LEU A 354 -17.53 19.02 -15.04
N ALA A 355 -16.80 19.62 -15.98
CA ALA A 355 -16.69 21.07 -16.14
C ALA A 355 -17.87 21.72 -16.92
N SER A 356 -18.64 20.93 -17.69
CA SER A 356 -19.71 21.45 -18.57
C SER A 356 -21.13 21.00 -18.19
N THR A 357 -21.27 19.91 -17.43
CA THR A 357 -22.58 19.31 -17.11
C THR A 357 -23.13 19.85 -15.79
N ASN A 358 -24.39 20.30 -15.80
CA ASN A 358 -25.12 20.82 -14.62
C ASN A 358 -26.01 19.76 -13.94
N GLU A 359 -26.18 18.58 -14.54
CA GLU A 359 -26.96 17.47 -14.00
C GLU A 359 -26.10 16.62 -13.06
N ASP A 360 -26.70 15.95 -12.08
CA ASP A 360 -25.95 15.11 -11.13
C ASP A 360 -25.41 13.83 -11.81
N VAL A 361 -24.11 13.55 -11.64
CA VAL A 361 -23.37 12.54 -12.41
C VAL A 361 -23.00 11.34 -11.53
N ILE A 362 -23.37 10.14 -11.99
CA ILE A 362 -22.83 8.86 -11.51
C ILE A 362 -21.83 8.31 -12.53
N LEU A 363 -20.60 8.07 -12.08
CA LEU A 363 -19.52 7.48 -12.88
C LEU A 363 -19.36 6.00 -12.49
N PHE A 364 -19.75 5.08 -13.36
CA PHE A 364 -19.53 3.65 -13.15
C PHE A 364 -18.14 3.23 -13.63
N GLY A 365 -17.33 2.69 -12.71
CA GLY A 365 -16.00 2.14 -12.98
C GLY A 365 -14.85 3.16 -12.97
N PHE A 366 -15.09 4.41 -12.57
CA PHE A 366 -14.03 5.43 -12.41
C PHE A 366 -13.83 5.80 -10.94
N PRO A 367 -12.60 6.08 -10.47
CA PRO A 367 -11.31 5.81 -11.11
C PRO A 367 -10.89 4.33 -10.99
N ARG A 368 -10.21 3.80 -12.01
CA ARG A 368 -9.70 2.41 -12.05
C ARG A 368 -8.34 2.27 -11.37
N THR A 369 -7.55 3.33 -11.35
CA THR A 369 -6.23 3.40 -10.69
C THR A 369 -6.13 4.64 -9.79
N PRO A 370 -5.23 4.66 -8.79
CA PRO A 370 -4.92 5.89 -8.06
C PRO A 370 -4.24 6.96 -8.94
N THR A 371 -3.64 6.60 -10.09
CA THR A 371 -3.01 7.57 -11.00
C THR A 371 -4.06 8.38 -11.78
N GLU A 372 -5.09 7.74 -12.35
CA GLU A 372 -6.22 8.41 -13.01
C GLU A 372 -6.88 9.44 -12.07
N ALA A 373 -7.03 9.07 -10.78
CA ALA A 373 -7.58 9.95 -9.75
C ALA A 373 -6.69 11.16 -9.43
N GLN A 374 -5.36 10.97 -9.37
CA GLN A 374 -4.39 12.05 -9.16
C GLN A 374 -4.22 12.95 -10.38
N GLU A 375 -4.35 12.41 -11.58
CA GLU A 375 -4.31 13.17 -12.84
C GLU A 375 -5.55 14.06 -12.97
N LEU A 376 -6.75 13.52 -12.71
CA LEU A 376 -7.96 14.34 -12.66
C LEU A 376 -7.89 15.42 -11.56
N TYR A 377 -7.32 15.09 -10.38
CA TYR A 377 -7.08 16.09 -9.33
C TYR A 377 -6.17 17.23 -9.80
N LYS A 378 -5.11 16.93 -10.57
CA LYS A 378 -4.19 17.94 -11.15
C LYS A 378 -4.85 18.77 -12.25
N LEU A 379 -5.83 18.24 -12.99
CA LEU A 379 -6.57 19.02 -14.00
C LEU A 379 -7.52 20.04 -13.35
N PHE A 380 -8.18 19.68 -12.24
CA PHE A 380 -8.99 20.63 -11.47
C PHE A 380 -8.15 21.58 -10.62
N ASN A 381 -7.02 21.11 -10.08
CA ASN A 381 -6.09 21.88 -9.26
C ASN A 381 -4.72 21.96 -9.96
N PRO A 382 -4.61 22.72 -11.08
CA PRO A 382 -3.35 22.86 -11.79
C PRO A 382 -2.36 23.63 -10.93
N LYS A 383 -1.43 22.89 -10.31
CA LYS A 383 -0.24 23.49 -9.71
C LYS A 383 0.45 24.33 -10.78
N THR A 384 0.86 25.54 -10.42
CA THR A 384 1.56 26.41 -11.36
C THR A 384 2.99 25.93 -11.51
N ASP A 385 3.18 24.88 -12.32
CA ASP A 385 4.49 24.33 -12.70
C ASP A 385 5.26 25.30 -13.62
N ARG A 386 4.58 26.34 -14.13
CA ARG A 386 5.26 27.57 -14.58
C ARG A 386 5.80 28.30 -13.35
N PRO A 387 7.11 28.56 -13.24
CA PRO A 387 7.68 29.24 -12.08
C PRO A 387 6.94 30.56 -11.83
N GLN A 388 6.64 30.86 -10.57
CA GLN A 388 6.04 32.13 -10.19
C GLN A 388 7.01 33.25 -10.61
N VAL A 389 6.60 34.05 -11.60
CA VAL A 389 7.41 35.12 -12.22
C VAL A 389 7.68 36.28 -11.24
N SER A 390 6.97 36.29 -10.11
CA SER A 390 7.29 37.07 -8.92
C SER A 390 7.38 36.10 -7.74
N GLN A 391 8.47 36.18 -6.97
CA GLN A 391 8.54 35.58 -5.63
C GLN A 391 8.23 36.60 -4.50
N LEU A 392 8.07 37.89 -4.83
CA LEU A 392 7.67 38.93 -3.88
C LEU A 392 6.17 38.91 -3.58
N LEU A 393 5.36 38.69 -4.62
CA LEU A 393 3.91 38.59 -4.58
C LEU A 393 3.50 37.15 -4.94
N PRO A 394 3.44 36.22 -3.95
CA PRO A 394 2.96 34.88 -4.21
C PRO A 394 1.53 34.95 -4.75
N LYS A 395 1.22 34.15 -5.77
CA LYS A 395 -0.15 34.10 -6.29
C LYS A 395 -1.10 33.56 -5.22
N PRO A 396 -2.31 34.15 -5.07
CA PRO A 396 -3.31 33.59 -4.18
C PRO A 396 -3.68 32.18 -4.65
N GLU A 397 -3.69 31.23 -3.72
CA GLU A 397 -4.17 29.87 -3.98
C GLU A 397 -5.70 29.83 -3.85
N PRO A 398 -6.44 29.24 -4.81
CA PRO A 398 -7.87 29.03 -4.67
C PRO A 398 -8.17 27.86 -3.72
N THR A 399 -9.42 27.75 -3.26
CA THR A 399 -9.88 26.55 -2.55
C THR A 399 -9.73 25.29 -3.41
N GLU A 400 -9.06 24.27 -2.88
CA GLU A 400 -8.87 22.97 -3.57
C GLU A 400 -10.20 22.32 -3.94
N ILE A 401 -10.32 21.88 -5.20
CA ILE A 401 -11.48 21.19 -5.76
C ILE A 401 -11.27 19.69 -5.63
N SER A 402 -12.11 19.00 -4.86
CA SER A 402 -12.17 17.53 -4.94
C SER A 402 -12.82 17.11 -6.26
N PRO A 403 -12.20 16.25 -7.09
CA PRO A 403 -12.82 15.77 -8.32
C PRO A 403 -14.10 14.98 -8.07
N PHE A 404 -14.21 14.32 -6.91
CA PHE A 404 -15.35 13.48 -6.52
C PHE A 404 -15.91 13.91 -5.17
N ASP A 405 -17.24 13.81 -4.97
CA ASP A 405 -17.86 14.04 -3.66
C ASP A 405 -17.90 12.76 -2.82
N LYS A 406 -18.14 11.63 -3.49
CA LYS A 406 -18.22 10.31 -2.89
C LYS A 406 -17.59 9.27 -3.81
N VAL A 407 -16.85 8.34 -3.21
CA VAL A 407 -16.46 7.09 -3.86
C VAL A 407 -17.20 5.98 -3.13
N ILE A 408 -18.06 5.25 -3.85
CA ILE A 408 -18.86 4.15 -3.33
C ILE A 408 -18.33 2.86 -3.94
N GLU A 409 -17.60 2.08 -3.15
CA GLU A 409 -17.28 0.70 -3.48
C GLU A 409 -18.50 -0.20 -3.22
N ILE A 410 -18.76 -1.10 -4.16
CA ILE A 410 -19.73 -2.17 -4.01
C ILE A 410 -18.95 -3.49 -3.90
N ASP A 411 -18.70 -3.89 -2.66
CA ASP A 411 -17.84 -5.00 -2.27
C ASP A 411 -18.64 -6.31 -2.27
N VAL A 412 -18.53 -7.04 -3.38
CA VAL A 412 -19.11 -8.38 -3.55
C VAL A 412 -18.00 -9.43 -3.45
N ASP A 413 -18.28 -10.52 -2.75
CA ASP A 413 -17.37 -11.68 -2.66
C ASP A 413 -17.22 -12.33 -4.04
N ASP A 414 -15.98 -12.67 -4.40
CA ASP A 414 -15.67 -13.33 -5.68
C ASP A 414 -16.35 -14.68 -5.80
N LYS A 415 -16.58 -15.33 -4.66
CA LYS A 415 -17.45 -16.52 -4.57
C LYS A 415 -18.82 -16.27 -5.17
N VAL A 416 -19.50 -15.19 -4.80
CA VAL A 416 -20.86 -14.88 -5.29
C VAL A 416 -20.84 -14.60 -6.79
N ILE A 417 -19.84 -13.87 -7.28
CA ILE A 417 -19.72 -13.56 -8.72
C ILE A 417 -19.50 -14.84 -9.53
N VAL A 418 -18.54 -15.67 -9.12
CA VAL A 418 -18.19 -16.94 -9.78
C VAL A 418 -19.36 -17.93 -9.73
N GLU A 419 -19.99 -18.11 -8.56
CA GLU A 419 -21.17 -18.97 -8.42
C GLU A 419 -22.31 -18.48 -9.32
N ASP A 420 -22.61 -17.17 -9.38
CA ASP A 420 -23.72 -16.62 -10.17
C ASP A 420 -23.47 -16.65 -11.69
N VAL A 421 -22.21 -16.62 -12.15
CA VAL A 421 -21.86 -16.84 -13.57
C VAL A 421 -22.04 -18.31 -13.94
N TYR A 422 -21.40 -19.24 -13.22
CA TYR A 422 -21.47 -20.67 -13.56
C TYR A 422 -22.86 -21.29 -13.37
N ALA A 423 -23.75 -20.64 -12.61
CA ALA A 423 -25.12 -21.08 -12.43
C ALA A 423 -26.00 -20.88 -13.68
N GLN A 424 -25.64 -19.99 -14.62
CA GLN A 424 -26.45 -19.72 -15.81
C GLN A 424 -26.20 -20.75 -16.92
N LEU A 425 -27.21 -21.58 -17.18
CA LEU A 425 -27.34 -22.39 -18.38
C LEU A 425 -28.27 -21.72 -19.41
N GLU A 426 -28.11 -22.06 -20.68
CA GLU A 426 -28.97 -21.63 -21.79
C GLU A 426 -29.44 -22.84 -22.61
N ASP A 427 -30.73 -22.94 -22.94
CA ASP A 427 -31.22 -23.96 -23.89
C ASP A 427 -30.91 -23.51 -25.33
N SER A 428 -30.04 -24.28 -25.98
CA SER A 428 -29.59 -24.07 -27.37
C SER A 428 -30.69 -24.11 -28.45
N GLN A 429 -31.96 -24.30 -28.10
CA GLN A 429 -33.11 -24.13 -29.01
C GLN A 429 -34.04 -22.95 -28.68
N THR A 430 -34.01 -22.37 -27.48
CA THR A 430 -34.91 -21.26 -27.10
C THR A 430 -34.19 -19.97 -26.71
N GLY A 431 -32.92 -20.04 -26.29
CA GLY A 431 -32.19 -18.91 -25.72
C GLY A 431 -32.68 -18.53 -24.31
N GLU A 432 -33.56 -19.32 -23.70
CA GLU A 432 -33.98 -19.10 -22.32
C GLU A 432 -32.87 -19.51 -21.34
N LYS A 433 -32.63 -18.65 -20.34
CA LYS A 433 -31.62 -18.86 -19.30
C LYS A 433 -32.22 -19.52 -18.07
N PHE A 434 -31.52 -20.52 -17.53
CA PHE A 434 -31.94 -21.33 -16.39
C PHE A 434 -30.82 -21.41 -15.35
N ASP A 435 -31.19 -21.44 -14.06
CA ASP A 435 -30.26 -21.55 -12.93
C ASP A 435 -30.09 -23.02 -12.48
N VAL A 436 -28.84 -23.51 -12.48
CA VAL A 436 -28.47 -24.87 -12.03
C VAL A 436 -28.95 -25.19 -10.60
N ARG A 437 -29.03 -24.18 -9.72
CA ARG A 437 -29.40 -24.34 -8.31
C ARG A 437 -30.90 -24.58 -8.13
N SER A 438 -31.73 -24.06 -9.03
CA SER A 438 -33.20 -24.15 -9.00
C SER A 438 -33.80 -25.05 -10.10
N LEU A 439 -32.95 -25.67 -10.93
CA LEU A 439 -33.31 -26.49 -12.08
C LEU A 439 -34.29 -27.64 -11.74
N ASN A 440 -35.51 -27.59 -12.28
CA ASN A 440 -36.56 -28.60 -12.07
C ASN A 440 -37.08 -29.13 -13.41
N VAL A 441 -36.39 -30.12 -13.97
CA VAL A 441 -36.58 -30.60 -15.35
C VAL A 441 -37.36 -31.91 -15.36
N GLN A 442 -38.38 -32.00 -16.22
CA GLN A 442 -39.23 -33.21 -16.34
C GLN A 442 -38.89 -34.11 -17.53
N ASP A 443 -38.13 -33.60 -18.52
CA ASP A 443 -37.85 -34.30 -19.78
C ASP A 443 -36.35 -34.48 -20.00
N GLU A 444 -35.91 -35.72 -20.25
CA GLU A 444 -34.49 -36.09 -20.38
C GLU A 444 -33.82 -35.35 -21.55
N ASN A 445 -34.59 -35.01 -22.58
CA ASN A 445 -34.13 -34.31 -23.78
C ASN A 445 -33.79 -32.83 -23.55
N GLN A 446 -34.32 -32.19 -22.49
CA GLN A 446 -33.99 -30.79 -22.17
C GLN A 446 -32.59 -30.71 -21.55
N ILE A 447 -32.27 -31.63 -20.63
CA ILE A 447 -30.98 -31.65 -19.91
C ILE A 447 -29.78 -31.74 -20.87
N ILE A 448 -29.94 -32.45 -21.99
CA ILE A 448 -28.89 -32.68 -23.00
C ILE A 448 -28.67 -31.44 -23.90
N ARG A 449 -29.58 -30.45 -23.89
CA ARG A 449 -29.53 -29.25 -24.75
C ARG A 449 -28.93 -28.02 -24.07
N PHE A 450 -28.88 -28.02 -22.74
CA PHE A 450 -28.30 -26.93 -21.98
C PHE A 450 -26.80 -26.82 -22.27
N LYS A 451 -26.36 -25.58 -22.45
CA LYS A 451 -24.95 -25.19 -22.43
C LYS A 451 -24.73 -24.19 -21.30
N PRO A 452 -23.48 -23.97 -20.83
CA PRO A 452 -23.14 -22.74 -20.13
C PRO A 452 -23.57 -21.55 -20.99
N ALA A 453 -24.19 -20.53 -20.38
CA ALA A 453 -24.52 -19.31 -21.11
C ALA A 453 -23.24 -18.57 -21.49
N GLU A 454 -23.05 -18.27 -22.77
CA GLU A 454 -21.92 -17.46 -23.25
C GLU A 454 -22.21 -15.98 -22.98
N ASP A 455 -21.53 -15.40 -21.98
CA ASP A 455 -21.58 -13.96 -21.70
C ASP A 455 -20.53 -13.24 -22.57
N PRO A 456 -20.92 -12.30 -23.46
CA PRO A 456 -19.99 -11.61 -24.36
C PRO A 456 -18.87 -10.82 -23.68
N PHE A 457 -19.01 -10.51 -22.37
CA PHE A 457 -18.04 -9.75 -21.60
C PHE A 457 -17.11 -10.64 -20.73
N LEU A 458 -17.27 -11.97 -20.83
CA LEU A 458 -16.68 -12.95 -19.93
C LEU A 458 -15.52 -13.73 -20.58
N ASP A 459 -14.31 -13.16 -20.52
CA ASP A 459 -13.09 -13.97 -20.69
C ASP A 459 -12.73 -14.64 -19.35
N ILE A 460 -13.36 -15.80 -19.07
CA ILE A 460 -13.25 -16.55 -17.79
C ILE A 460 -11.80 -16.63 -17.26
N PRO A 461 -10.77 -16.97 -18.07
CA PRO A 461 -9.38 -17.05 -17.61
C PRO A 461 -8.80 -15.73 -17.07
N GLN A 462 -9.32 -14.57 -17.49
CA GLN A 462 -8.84 -13.26 -17.06
C GLN A 462 -9.57 -12.69 -15.83
N PHE A 463 -10.77 -13.18 -15.50
CA PHE A 463 -11.52 -12.68 -14.35
C PHE A 463 -10.73 -12.71 -13.03
N PRO A 464 -9.98 -13.78 -12.69
CA PRO A 464 -9.12 -13.81 -11.50
C PRO A 464 -8.09 -12.68 -11.46
N MET A 465 -7.29 -12.53 -12.53
CA MET A 465 -6.23 -11.51 -12.63
C MET A 465 -6.78 -10.09 -12.49
N ARG A 466 -7.88 -9.79 -13.20
CA ARG A 466 -8.52 -8.46 -13.19
C ARG A 466 -9.08 -8.12 -11.81
N THR A 467 -9.71 -9.08 -11.15
CA THR A 467 -10.42 -8.83 -9.89
C THR A 467 -9.47 -8.57 -8.72
N VAL A 468 -8.35 -9.31 -8.63
CA VAL A 468 -7.28 -9.03 -7.67
C VAL A 468 -6.67 -7.63 -7.91
N THR A 469 -6.34 -7.32 -9.16
CA THR A 469 -5.76 -6.01 -9.56
C THR A 469 -6.71 -4.84 -9.28
N MET A 470 -8.01 -5.01 -9.46
CA MET A 470 -8.99 -3.98 -9.11
C MET A 470 -9.13 -3.82 -7.60
N LYS A 471 -9.11 -4.91 -6.81
CA LYS A 471 -9.25 -4.81 -5.35
C LYS A 471 -8.02 -4.14 -4.70
N THR A 472 -6.80 -4.37 -5.20
CA THR A 472 -5.61 -3.64 -4.73
C THR A 472 -5.69 -2.15 -5.07
N ASN A 473 -6.11 -1.78 -6.28
CA ASN A 473 -6.37 -0.39 -6.65
C ASN A 473 -7.46 0.26 -5.79
N PHE A 474 -8.58 -0.44 -5.52
CA PHE A 474 -9.65 0.06 -4.65
C PHE A 474 -9.16 0.33 -3.23
N ASN A 475 -8.30 -0.54 -2.67
CA ASN A 475 -7.67 -0.31 -1.36
C ASN A 475 -6.78 0.95 -1.35
N LEU A 476 -6.04 1.22 -2.43
CA LEU A 476 -5.22 2.44 -2.56
C LEU A 476 -6.08 3.70 -2.72
N ILE A 477 -7.17 3.61 -3.48
CA ILE A 477 -8.16 4.68 -3.61
C ILE A 477 -8.86 4.94 -2.26
N ALA A 478 -9.18 3.90 -1.48
CA ALA A 478 -9.75 4.02 -0.14
C ALA A 478 -8.81 4.74 0.85
N GLN A 479 -7.50 4.50 0.75
CA GLN A 479 -6.50 5.23 1.54
C GLN A 479 -6.41 6.71 1.12
N ALA A 480 -6.36 6.99 -0.19
CA ALA A 480 -6.28 8.35 -0.71
C ALA A 480 -7.54 9.19 -0.42
N PHE A 481 -8.73 8.59 -0.50
CA PHE A 481 -10.02 9.26 -0.34
C PHE A 481 -10.74 8.89 0.98
N ALA A 482 -10.00 8.58 2.05
CA ALA A 482 -10.54 8.05 3.32
C ALA A 482 -11.66 8.86 4.01
N LYS A 483 -11.92 10.12 3.60
CA LYS A 483 -13.04 10.95 4.07
C LYS A 483 -14.32 10.84 3.22
N SER A 484 -14.19 10.54 1.93
CA SER A 484 -15.28 10.46 0.94
C SER A 484 -15.55 9.05 0.40
N TYR A 485 -14.65 8.10 0.69
CA TYR A 485 -14.82 6.68 0.39
C TYR A 485 -15.85 6.01 1.32
N SER A 486 -16.65 5.10 0.77
CA SER A 486 -17.60 4.26 1.50
C SER A 486 -17.75 2.92 0.79
N SER A 487 -17.92 1.82 1.54
CA SER A 487 -17.98 0.47 0.98
C SER A 487 -19.29 -0.21 1.40
N ILE A 488 -20.05 -0.71 0.43
CA ILE A 488 -21.33 -1.40 0.61
C ILE A 488 -21.13 -2.88 0.25
N LYS A 489 -21.32 -3.78 1.21
CA LYS A 489 -21.28 -5.22 0.96
C LYS A 489 -22.64 -5.74 0.47
N ILE A 490 -22.63 -6.64 -0.51
CA ILE A 490 -23.82 -7.38 -0.99
C ILE A 490 -23.54 -8.88 -1.04
N GLU A 491 -24.56 -9.69 -0.72
CA GLU A 491 -24.52 -11.15 -0.75
C GLU A 491 -24.96 -11.76 -2.10
N LYS A 492 -25.41 -10.93 -3.06
CA LYS A 492 -25.96 -11.32 -4.37
C LYS A 492 -25.79 -10.23 -5.43
N ARG A 493 -25.87 -10.59 -6.71
CA ARG A 493 -25.88 -9.66 -7.87
C ARG A 493 -27.27 -9.07 -8.22
N GLU A 494 -28.27 -9.28 -7.38
CA GLU A 494 -29.62 -8.71 -7.54
C GLU A 494 -29.66 -7.25 -7.03
N VAL A 495 -30.27 -6.34 -7.79
CA VAL A 495 -30.54 -4.96 -7.31
C VAL A 495 -31.69 -5.01 -6.30
N THR A 496 -31.35 -4.94 -5.01
CA THR A 496 -32.31 -4.99 -3.91
C THR A 496 -32.73 -3.59 -3.45
N ASP A 497 -33.96 -3.47 -2.92
CA ASP A 497 -34.44 -2.22 -2.31
C ASP A 497 -33.54 -1.75 -1.15
N ASP A 498 -32.91 -2.68 -0.43
CA ASP A 498 -31.93 -2.39 0.62
C ASP A 498 -30.69 -1.69 0.04
N LEU A 499 -30.12 -2.18 -1.07
CA LEU A 499 -29.02 -1.50 -1.78
C LEU A 499 -29.44 -0.11 -2.28
N ILE A 500 -30.62 0.02 -2.88
CA ILE A 500 -31.13 1.32 -3.33
C ILE A 500 -31.30 2.27 -2.14
N SER A 501 -31.80 1.80 -1.00
CA SER A 501 -31.97 2.61 0.21
C SER A 501 -30.63 3.07 0.81
N LYS A 502 -29.61 2.20 0.80
CA LYS A 502 -28.25 2.51 1.26
C LYS A 502 -27.60 3.54 0.35
N LEU A 503 -27.68 3.35 -0.97
CA LEU A 503 -27.19 4.33 -1.94
C LEU A 503 -27.89 5.68 -1.78
N LYS A 504 -29.23 5.72 -1.67
CA LYS A 504 -29.98 6.96 -1.38
C LYS A 504 -29.51 7.65 -0.11
N SER A 505 -29.36 6.90 0.98
CA SER A 505 -28.87 7.47 2.24
C SER A 505 -27.47 8.08 2.14
N LEU A 506 -26.64 7.63 1.18
CA LEU A 506 -25.30 8.17 0.93
C LEU A 506 -25.30 9.32 -0.08
N THR A 507 -26.19 9.33 -1.08
CA THR A 507 -26.28 10.42 -2.07
C THR A 507 -27.10 11.61 -1.59
N GLU A 508 -28.10 11.41 -0.73
CA GLU A 508 -28.87 12.48 -0.08
C GLU A 508 -28.00 13.31 0.89
N GLN A 509 -26.88 12.75 1.38
CA GLN A 509 -25.89 13.45 2.20
C GLN A 509 -24.94 14.35 1.38
N ILE A 510 -25.01 14.33 0.05
CA ILE A 510 -24.08 15.07 -0.82
C ILE A 510 -24.64 16.46 -1.11
N THR A 511 -24.05 17.46 -0.46
CA THR A 511 -24.20 18.87 -0.81
C THR A 511 -23.68 19.14 -2.23
N PRO A 512 -24.23 20.13 -2.97
CA PRO A 512 -23.64 20.56 -4.23
C PRO A 512 -22.17 20.98 -4.04
N PRO A 513 -21.34 20.92 -5.10
CA PRO A 513 -20.00 21.51 -5.05
C PRO A 513 -20.09 22.99 -4.62
N THR A 514 -19.30 23.36 -3.61
CA THR A 514 -18.93 24.77 -3.45
C THR A 514 -18.11 25.18 -4.67
N PRO A 515 -18.45 26.28 -5.36
CA PRO A 515 -17.61 26.77 -6.44
C PRO A 515 -16.20 27.08 -5.89
N PRO A 516 -15.14 26.87 -6.68
CA PRO A 516 -13.81 27.31 -6.29
C PRO A 516 -13.80 28.83 -6.19
N GLU A 517 -13.48 29.34 -5.01
CA GLU A 517 -13.36 30.77 -4.74
C GLU A 517 -11.95 31.08 -4.27
N TYR A 518 -11.45 32.27 -4.63
CA TYR A 518 -10.31 32.83 -3.93
C TYR A 518 -10.76 33.31 -2.54
N PRO A 519 -9.92 33.19 -1.49
CA PRO A 519 -10.28 33.67 -0.17
C PRO A 519 -10.79 35.11 -0.21
N SER A 520 -11.91 35.39 0.44
CA SER A 520 -12.61 36.69 0.33
C SER A 520 -11.76 37.90 0.74
N ASP A 521 -10.70 37.67 1.52
CA ASP A 521 -9.73 38.68 1.91
C ASP A 521 -8.71 39.06 0.81
N VAL A 522 -8.54 38.30 -0.28
CA VAL A 522 -7.50 38.57 -1.31
C VAL A 522 -7.61 39.95 -1.95
N ILE A 523 -8.83 40.47 -2.14
CA ILE A 523 -9.09 41.75 -2.83
C ILE A 523 -9.74 42.76 -1.89
N ILE A 524 -9.11 43.93 -1.72
CA ILE A 524 -9.65 45.05 -0.95
C ILE A 524 -10.71 45.78 -1.78
N GLN A 525 -11.99 45.44 -1.55
CA GLN A 525 -13.11 45.96 -2.34
C GLN A 525 -13.21 47.51 -2.36
N ASN A 526 -12.94 48.17 -1.23
CA ASN A 526 -12.88 49.64 -1.15
C ASN A 526 -11.87 50.21 -2.16
N LEU A 527 -10.62 49.74 -2.07
CA LEU A 527 -9.50 50.18 -2.91
C LEU A 527 -9.77 49.84 -4.39
N ALA A 528 -10.24 48.64 -4.69
CA ALA A 528 -10.62 48.24 -6.05
C ALA A 528 -11.65 49.19 -6.66
N SER A 529 -12.70 49.58 -5.91
CA SER A 529 -13.72 50.53 -6.37
C SER A 529 -13.18 51.94 -6.66
N GLN A 530 -12.16 52.38 -5.92
CA GLN A 530 -11.48 53.66 -6.16
C GLN A 530 -10.58 53.58 -7.41
N LEU A 531 -9.85 52.48 -7.56
CA LEU A 531 -8.89 52.23 -8.65
C LEU A 531 -9.55 51.99 -10.03
N GLN A 532 -10.81 51.53 -10.07
CA GLN A 532 -11.53 51.28 -11.31
C GLN A 532 -11.52 52.49 -12.27
N ASN A 533 -11.71 53.71 -11.74
CA ASN A 533 -11.87 54.95 -12.52
C ASN A 533 -10.56 55.55 -13.07
N ILE A 534 -9.39 54.97 -12.78
CA ILE A 534 -8.09 55.47 -13.26
C ILE A 534 -7.91 55.18 -14.77
N SER A 535 -7.30 56.12 -15.51
CA SER A 535 -7.07 55.99 -16.95
C SER A 535 -6.13 54.84 -17.31
N PRO A 536 -6.29 54.19 -18.49
CA PRO A 536 -5.48 53.02 -18.86
C PRO A 536 -3.98 53.34 -18.95
N GLU A 537 -3.61 54.54 -19.42
CA GLU A 537 -2.22 55.01 -19.50
C GLU A 537 -1.53 55.03 -18.12
N ILE A 538 -2.25 55.44 -17.07
CA ILE A 538 -1.75 55.47 -15.69
C ILE A 538 -1.66 54.04 -15.13
N LYS A 539 -2.64 53.17 -15.42
CA LYS A 539 -2.62 51.75 -15.03
C LYS A 539 -1.42 51.01 -15.63
N GLU A 540 -1.17 51.20 -16.92
CA GLU A 540 0.01 50.66 -17.60
C GLU A 540 1.31 51.22 -17.02
N HIS A 541 1.36 52.53 -16.73
CA HIS A 541 2.54 53.16 -16.12
C HIS A 541 2.92 52.52 -14.77
N PHE A 542 1.94 52.26 -13.89
CA PHE A 542 2.19 51.58 -12.62
C PHE A 542 2.59 50.11 -12.77
N ILE A 543 1.96 49.36 -13.68
CA ILE A 543 2.37 47.98 -13.99
C ILE A 543 3.83 47.94 -14.47
N ASN A 544 4.23 48.89 -15.32
CA ASN A 544 5.59 48.97 -15.83
C ASN A 544 6.59 49.45 -14.74
N GLN A 545 6.19 50.35 -13.83
CA GLN A 545 7.01 50.68 -12.65
C GLN A 545 7.21 49.46 -11.74
N TRP A 546 6.16 48.67 -11.47
CA TRP A 546 6.26 47.46 -10.65
C TRP A 546 7.24 46.45 -11.25
N LYS A 547 7.02 46.04 -12.51
CA LYS A 547 7.87 45.07 -13.22
C LYS A 547 9.35 45.48 -13.22
N VAL A 548 9.63 46.77 -13.39
CA VAL A 548 11.00 47.32 -13.39
C VAL A 548 11.60 47.40 -11.97
N ALA A 549 10.79 47.54 -10.92
CA ALA A 549 11.27 47.45 -9.53
C ALA A 549 11.60 45.98 -9.15
N GLU A 550 10.71 45.08 -9.52
CA GLU A 550 10.80 43.63 -9.33
C GLU A 550 12.03 43.03 -10.06
N GLU A 551 12.14 43.23 -11.37
CA GLU A 551 13.28 42.79 -12.19
C GLU A 551 14.62 43.26 -11.60
N ARG A 552 14.70 44.51 -11.13
CA ARG A 552 15.92 45.06 -10.53
C ARG A 552 16.27 44.41 -9.19
N TYR A 553 15.27 44.14 -8.36
CA TYR A 553 15.45 43.49 -7.06
C TYR A 553 15.86 42.02 -7.23
N GLU A 554 15.22 41.28 -8.13
CA GLU A 554 15.57 39.89 -8.41
C GLU A 554 16.99 39.76 -8.99
N ASN A 555 17.34 40.58 -10.00
CA ASN A 555 18.69 40.60 -10.56
C ASN A 555 19.75 41.05 -9.53
N ALA A 556 19.43 42.00 -8.65
CA ALA A 556 20.34 42.40 -7.57
C ALA A 556 20.60 41.23 -6.61
N ILE A 557 19.56 40.57 -6.12
CA ILE A 557 19.69 39.43 -5.20
C ILE A 557 20.47 38.29 -5.84
N SER A 558 20.11 37.86 -7.06
CA SER A 558 20.80 36.75 -7.73
C SER A 558 22.27 37.10 -8.02
N GLY A 559 22.56 38.35 -8.40
CA GLY A 559 23.94 38.83 -8.58
C GLY A 559 24.75 38.89 -7.27
N ILE A 560 24.10 39.21 -6.13
CA ILE A 560 24.75 39.25 -4.82
C ILE A 560 25.04 37.84 -4.30
N PHE A 561 24.09 36.90 -4.37
CA PHE A 561 24.36 35.51 -3.95
C PHE A 561 25.36 34.81 -4.89
N ALA A 562 25.37 35.15 -6.18
CA ALA A 562 26.44 34.73 -7.08
C ALA A 562 27.81 35.30 -6.67
N LEU A 563 27.89 36.58 -6.23
CA LEU A 563 29.12 37.17 -5.71
C LEU A 563 29.57 36.49 -4.40
N VAL A 564 28.64 36.19 -3.48
CA VAL A 564 28.92 35.49 -2.22
C VAL A 564 29.47 34.09 -2.52
N ASN A 565 28.77 33.26 -3.30
CA ASN A 565 29.25 31.91 -3.65
C ASN A 565 30.57 31.91 -4.44
N ASN A 566 30.81 32.89 -5.32
CA ASN A 566 32.13 33.06 -5.97
C ASN A 566 33.24 33.41 -4.96
N THR A 567 32.91 34.16 -3.91
CA THR A 567 33.86 34.52 -2.84
C THR A 567 34.14 33.34 -1.92
N HIS A 568 33.10 32.55 -1.60
CA HIS A 568 33.22 31.25 -0.94
C HIS A 568 34.11 30.27 -1.72
N LEU A 569 33.86 30.09 -3.02
CA LEU A 569 34.70 29.29 -3.92
C LEU A 569 36.15 29.79 -3.92
N SER A 570 36.38 31.10 -3.93
CA SER A 570 37.73 31.68 -3.85
C SER A 570 38.44 31.33 -2.52
N MET A 571 37.73 31.43 -1.40
CA MET A 571 38.24 31.04 -0.07
C MET A 571 38.58 29.54 -0.01
N VAL A 572 37.67 28.67 -0.45
CA VAL A 572 37.85 27.22 -0.44
C VAL A 572 39.04 26.82 -1.30
N ASN A 573 39.16 27.36 -2.52
CA ASN A 573 40.32 27.10 -3.38
C ASN A 573 41.64 27.61 -2.78
N HIS A 574 41.65 28.78 -2.13
CA HIS A 574 42.85 29.30 -1.47
C HIS A 574 43.30 28.42 -0.30
N LEU A 575 42.38 28.05 0.59
CA LEU A 575 42.68 27.24 1.78
C LEU A 575 43.03 25.79 1.43
N THR A 576 42.37 25.18 0.45
CA THR A 576 42.75 23.85 -0.09
C THR A 576 44.16 23.89 -0.66
N LYS A 577 44.51 24.92 -1.45
CA LYS A 577 45.88 25.10 -1.96
C LYS A 577 46.89 25.34 -0.83
N ALA A 578 46.54 26.13 0.18
CA ALA A 578 47.40 26.38 1.33
C ALA A 578 47.67 25.10 2.15
N ARG A 579 46.65 24.24 2.34
CA ARG A 579 46.81 22.91 2.93
C ARG A 579 47.73 22.01 2.09
N GLN A 580 47.56 21.99 0.76
CA GLN A 580 48.42 21.22 -0.15
C GLN A 580 49.89 21.69 -0.11
N GLU A 581 50.13 23.01 -0.19
CA GLU A 581 51.49 23.57 -0.08
C GLU A 581 52.11 23.29 1.29
N MET A 582 51.34 23.33 2.38
CA MET A 582 51.82 22.99 3.72
C MET A 582 52.22 21.50 3.83
N LEU A 583 51.37 20.58 3.36
CA LEU A 583 51.68 19.15 3.40
C LEU A 583 52.92 18.81 2.55
N GLN A 584 53.04 19.38 1.35
CA GLN A 584 54.24 19.24 0.51
C GLN A 584 55.49 19.81 1.21
N PHE A 585 55.37 20.92 1.96
CA PHE A 585 56.46 21.50 2.73
C PHE A 585 56.85 20.66 3.97
N LEU A 586 55.90 19.92 4.56
CA LEU A 586 56.16 19.02 5.69
C LEU A 586 56.78 17.68 5.28
N SER A 587 56.54 17.23 4.05
CA SER A 587 57.16 16.03 3.45
C SER A 587 58.59 16.24 2.93
N ARG A 588 59.15 17.47 2.96
CA ARG A 588 60.49 17.72 2.41
C ARG A 588 61.59 16.95 3.18
N PRO A 589 62.48 16.20 2.51
CA PRO A 589 63.49 15.38 3.18
C PRO A 589 64.48 16.22 4.01
N GLY A 590 65.03 15.60 5.07
CA GLY A 590 65.89 16.27 6.05
C GLY A 590 67.38 16.21 5.71
N ASN A 591 68.11 17.29 5.97
CA ASN A 591 69.57 17.34 5.83
C ASN A 591 70.32 16.72 7.04
N SER A 592 69.62 16.12 8.01
CA SER A 592 70.20 15.54 9.23
C SER A 592 71.09 14.31 8.98
N GLN A 593 70.91 13.60 7.87
CA GLN A 593 71.63 12.35 7.56
C GLN A 593 73.16 12.52 7.44
N HIS A 594 73.68 13.68 7.00
CA HIS A 594 75.13 13.83 6.83
C HIS A 594 75.90 13.78 8.15
N LEU A 595 75.34 14.32 9.25
CA LEU A 595 75.94 14.29 10.58
C LEU A 595 76.00 12.87 11.16
N VAL A 596 74.95 12.07 10.88
CA VAL A 596 74.89 10.65 11.27
C VAL A 596 75.97 9.86 10.53
N ILE A 597 76.11 10.09 9.21
CA ILE A 597 77.17 9.47 8.39
C ILE A 597 78.57 9.91 8.85
N GLU A 598 78.79 11.18 9.21
CA GLU A 598 80.08 11.67 9.71
C GLU A 598 80.48 10.95 11.02
N PHE A 599 79.56 10.83 11.98
CA PHE A 599 79.82 10.06 13.20
C PHE A 599 80.11 8.58 12.92
N GLN A 600 79.34 7.95 12.04
CA GLN A 600 79.56 6.55 11.64
C GLN A 600 80.95 6.37 11.00
N GLN A 601 81.35 7.26 10.09
CA GLN A 601 82.68 7.25 9.47
C GLN A 601 83.79 7.42 10.51
N TRP A 602 83.66 8.38 11.43
CA TRP A 602 84.63 8.57 12.51
C TRP A 602 84.78 7.31 13.38
N HIS A 603 83.67 6.76 13.90
CA HIS A 603 83.71 5.58 14.75
C HIS A 603 84.23 4.34 14.00
N CYS A 604 83.81 4.13 12.75
CA CYS A 604 84.15 2.92 12.02
C CYS A 604 85.51 2.96 11.29
N GLN A 605 86.03 4.13 10.94
CA GLN A 605 87.31 4.28 10.22
C GLN A 605 88.45 4.83 11.09
N GLN A 606 88.21 5.81 11.96
CA GLN A 606 89.28 6.46 12.73
C GLN A 606 89.54 5.80 14.09
N VAL A 607 88.52 5.22 14.73
CA VAL A 607 88.69 4.48 15.99
C VAL A 607 89.12 3.05 15.71
N GLU A 608 90.37 2.69 16.02
CA GLU A 608 90.90 1.34 15.83
C GLU A 608 90.08 0.29 16.62
N ARG A 609 89.86 -0.91 16.03
CA ARG A 609 89.00 -1.95 16.62
C ARG A 609 89.42 -2.37 18.03
N GLY A 610 90.72 -2.40 18.34
CA GLY A 610 91.22 -2.69 19.69
C GLY A 610 90.90 -1.59 20.71
N MET A 611 90.90 -0.33 20.27
CA MET A 611 90.64 0.85 21.12
C MET A 611 89.16 0.99 21.49
N ARG A 612 88.22 0.53 20.64
CA ARG A 612 86.76 0.56 20.90
C ARG A 612 86.36 -0.16 22.20
N ARG A 613 87.20 -1.07 22.70
CA ARG A 613 87.00 -1.80 23.97
C ARG A 613 87.30 -0.99 25.21
N MET A 614 88.08 0.09 25.09
CA MET A 614 88.52 0.88 26.22
C MET A 614 87.40 1.80 26.71
N GLN A 615 87.10 1.77 28.02
CA GLN A 615 86.04 2.60 28.60
C GLN A 615 86.19 4.07 28.21
N LYS A 616 87.40 4.64 28.30
CA LYS A 616 87.69 6.03 27.89
C LYS A 616 87.31 6.37 26.44
N VAL A 617 87.33 5.39 25.55
CA VAL A 617 86.93 5.55 24.14
C VAL A 617 85.41 5.44 24.01
N LYS A 618 84.76 4.55 24.76
CA LYS A 618 83.29 4.53 24.86
C LYS A 618 82.74 5.82 25.49
N ASP A 619 83.43 6.39 26.48
CA ASP A 619 83.10 7.67 27.10
C ASP A 619 83.18 8.83 26.09
N GLU A 620 84.26 8.91 25.30
CA GLU A 620 84.42 9.88 24.20
C GLU A 620 83.37 9.69 23.09
N CYS A 621 83.06 8.44 22.71
CA CYS A 621 81.96 8.15 21.78
C CYS A 621 80.60 8.62 22.31
N ASN A 622 80.33 8.44 23.61
CA ASN A 622 79.10 8.90 24.26
C ASN A 622 79.02 10.43 24.31
N LEU A 623 80.12 11.13 24.57
CA LEU A 623 80.19 12.60 24.48
C LEU A 623 79.88 13.10 23.07
N ARG A 624 80.44 12.44 22.03
CA ARG A 624 80.15 12.76 20.62
C ARG A 624 78.72 12.43 20.21
N LEU A 625 78.13 11.34 20.71
CA LEU A 625 76.73 10.99 20.48
C LEU A 625 75.77 11.97 21.15
N ASN A 626 76.07 12.46 22.36
CA ASN A 626 75.31 13.55 22.98
C ASN A 626 75.42 14.85 22.17
N SER A 627 76.63 15.22 21.71
CA SER A 627 76.80 16.39 20.83
C SER A 627 76.06 16.25 19.49
N LEU A 628 76.03 15.05 18.90
CA LEU A 628 75.25 14.74 17.71
C LEU A 628 73.74 14.86 17.98
N ARG A 629 73.26 14.39 19.14
CA ARG A 629 71.87 14.54 19.56
C ARG A 629 71.47 16.02 19.64
N ASP A 630 72.29 16.84 20.30
CA ASP A 630 72.04 18.28 20.43
C ASP A 630 72.01 18.98 19.06
N GLN A 631 72.89 18.59 18.13
CA GLN A 631 72.91 19.11 16.75
C GLN A 631 71.68 18.68 15.93
N LEU A 632 71.25 17.42 16.05
CA LEU A 632 70.03 16.92 15.40
C LEU A 632 68.78 17.62 15.95
N LEU A 633 68.69 17.80 17.27
CA LEU A 633 67.61 18.55 17.91
C LEU A 633 67.63 20.03 17.51
N ALA A 634 68.80 20.66 17.36
CA ALA A 634 68.90 22.03 16.85
C ALA A 634 68.33 22.14 15.41
N ILE A 635 68.72 21.25 14.50
CA ILE A 635 68.19 21.20 13.13
C ILE A 635 66.67 21.02 13.13
N GLU A 636 66.12 20.13 13.95
CA GLU A 636 64.67 19.90 13.98
C GLU A 636 63.89 21.06 14.61
N ASN A 637 64.49 21.81 15.54
CA ASN A 637 63.94 23.08 16.05
C ASN A 637 63.95 24.18 14.98
N ASP A 638 65.05 24.36 14.25
CA ASP A 638 65.15 25.35 13.16
C ASP A 638 64.13 25.04 12.05
N ARG A 639 63.96 23.76 11.68
CA ARG A 639 62.95 23.33 10.69
C ARG A 639 61.52 23.58 11.17
N LYS A 640 61.23 23.40 12.46
CA LYS A 640 59.94 23.79 13.04
C LYS A 640 59.71 25.30 12.91
N ALA A 641 60.72 26.13 13.15
CA ALA A 641 60.61 27.58 13.00
C ALA A 641 60.40 28.01 11.53
N GLU A 642 61.01 27.31 10.56
CA GLU A 642 60.70 27.50 9.13
C GLU A 642 59.25 27.10 8.78
N GLU A 643 58.75 26.01 9.35
CA GLU A 643 57.40 25.49 9.11
C GLU A 643 56.34 26.42 9.71
N GLU A 644 56.55 26.92 10.93
CA GLU A 644 55.76 27.98 11.55
C GLU A 644 55.86 29.33 10.81
N LEU A 645 56.94 29.59 10.06
CA LEU A 645 57.07 30.77 9.20
C LEU A 645 56.28 30.59 7.90
N LYS A 646 56.37 29.41 7.25
CA LYS A 646 55.61 29.09 6.04
C LYS A 646 54.10 29.03 6.30
N GLN A 647 53.67 28.63 7.49
CA GLN A 647 52.28 28.75 7.95
C GLN A 647 51.77 30.21 7.87
N LYS A 648 52.57 31.16 8.36
CA LYS A 648 52.23 32.60 8.41
C LYS A 648 52.26 33.25 7.02
N ASP A 649 53.11 32.77 6.12
CA ASP A 649 53.15 33.13 4.70
C ASP A 649 51.88 32.63 3.96
N LEU A 650 51.56 31.34 4.09
CA LEU A 650 50.41 30.71 3.44
C LEU A 650 49.06 31.29 3.86
N LEU A 651 48.96 31.78 5.10
CA LEU A 651 47.76 32.45 5.62
C LEU A 651 47.43 33.77 4.90
N ASN A 652 48.39 34.34 4.16
CA ASN A 652 48.20 35.45 3.22
C ASN A 652 47.23 36.53 3.73
N ALA A 653 47.63 37.23 4.81
CA ALA A 653 46.77 38.24 5.44
C ALA A 653 46.12 39.26 4.46
N PRO A 654 46.80 39.74 3.38
CA PRO A 654 46.17 40.55 2.34
C PRO A 654 44.97 39.89 1.64
N PHE A 655 45.00 38.57 1.40
CA PHE A 655 43.84 37.85 0.83
C PHE A 655 42.69 37.80 1.84
N ARG A 656 42.97 37.40 3.10
CA ARG A 656 41.96 37.36 4.17
C ARG A 656 41.28 38.72 4.39
N THR A 657 42.02 39.84 4.35
CA THR A 657 41.42 41.17 4.44
C THR A 657 40.55 41.52 3.22
N THR A 658 41.01 41.23 2.00
CA THR A 658 40.21 41.45 0.78
C THR A 658 38.93 40.61 0.79
N LEU A 659 38.97 39.39 1.32
CA LEU A 659 37.82 38.50 1.42
C LEU A 659 36.71 39.10 2.32
N PHE A 660 37.09 39.63 3.50
CA PHE A 660 36.14 40.33 4.38
C PHE A 660 35.65 41.66 3.80
N GLU A 661 36.51 42.44 3.13
CA GLU A 661 36.09 43.67 2.41
C GLU A 661 35.01 43.34 1.35
N VAL A 662 35.19 42.26 0.57
CA VAL A 662 34.25 41.83 -0.47
C VAL A 662 32.92 41.34 0.14
N ILE A 663 32.94 40.48 1.15
CA ILE A 663 31.69 39.95 1.74
C ILE A 663 30.93 41.02 2.54
N SER A 664 31.62 41.90 3.29
CA SER A 664 30.97 43.06 3.90
C SER A 664 30.34 43.98 2.84
N ASN A 665 30.97 44.15 1.68
CA ASN A 665 30.38 44.90 0.56
C ASN A 665 29.18 44.18 -0.08
N ALA A 666 29.22 42.85 -0.21
CA ALA A 666 28.10 42.07 -0.75
C ALA A 666 26.84 42.19 0.12
N TYR A 667 26.95 42.06 1.45
CA TYR A 667 25.81 42.28 2.36
C TYR A 667 25.40 43.76 2.47
N THR A 668 26.32 44.69 2.25
CA THR A 668 25.98 46.13 2.11
C THR A 668 25.16 46.37 0.83
N MET A 669 25.47 45.67 -0.27
CA MET A 669 24.65 45.70 -1.49
C MET A 669 23.29 45.03 -1.28
N LEU A 670 23.19 43.98 -0.46
CA LEU A 670 21.91 43.33 -0.13
C LEU A 670 20.99 44.25 0.68
N ALA A 671 21.54 44.94 1.68
CA ALA A 671 20.84 45.99 2.40
C ALA A 671 20.42 47.15 1.47
N GLN A 672 21.25 47.54 0.50
CA GLN A 672 20.87 48.55 -0.49
C GLN A 672 19.73 48.06 -1.41
N ALA A 673 19.71 46.78 -1.80
CA ALA A 673 18.65 46.19 -2.61
C ALA A 673 17.29 46.21 -1.88
N GLU A 674 17.26 45.89 -0.59
CA GLU A 674 16.04 46.02 0.23
C GLU A 674 15.57 47.47 0.38
N ILE A 675 16.50 48.42 0.60
CA ILE A 675 16.17 49.85 0.68
C ILE A 675 15.64 50.36 -0.65
N ASP A 676 16.20 49.92 -1.77
CA ASP A 676 15.76 50.28 -3.12
C ASP A 676 14.41 49.64 -3.47
N ARG A 677 14.14 48.40 -3.00
CA ARG A 677 12.83 47.74 -3.07
C ARG A 677 11.79 48.52 -2.28
N TRP A 678 11.99 48.71 -0.98
CA TRP A 678 11.13 49.50 -0.08
C TRP A 678 10.85 50.88 -0.65
N THR A 679 11.88 51.62 -1.07
CA THR A 679 11.73 52.97 -1.69
C THR A 679 10.87 52.92 -2.96
N SER A 680 10.95 51.85 -3.75
CA SER A 680 10.17 51.68 -4.98
C SER A 680 8.71 51.31 -4.69
N VAL A 681 8.46 50.39 -3.75
CA VAL A 681 7.12 50.01 -3.29
C VAL A 681 6.42 51.20 -2.66
N HIS A 682 7.05 51.86 -1.69
CA HIS A 682 6.56 53.08 -1.05
C HIS A 682 6.24 54.17 -2.08
N ARG A 683 7.10 54.35 -3.09
CA ARG A 683 6.82 55.32 -4.17
C ARG A 683 5.59 54.95 -4.99
N ILE A 684 5.51 53.71 -5.49
CA ILE A 684 4.37 53.24 -6.30
C ILE A 684 3.06 53.46 -5.54
N ILE A 685 3.03 53.08 -4.27
CA ILE A 685 1.84 53.17 -3.42
C ILE A 685 1.51 54.63 -3.04
N MET A 686 2.51 55.50 -2.86
CA MET A 686 2.27 56.92 -2.58
C MET A 686 1.86 57.73 -3.80
N ASP A 687 2.53 57.54 -4.95
CA ASP A 687 2.14 58.17 -6.22
C ASP A 687 0.68 57.76 -6.56
N LEU A 688 0.29 56.51 -6.26
CA LEU A 688 -1.09 56.02 -6.43
C LEU A 688 -2.09 56.60 -5.41
N ASN A 689 -1.74 56.68 -4.14
CA ASN A 689 -2.58 57.26 -3.09
C ASN A 689 -2.92 58.74 -3.37
N GLN A 690 -1.96 59.53 -3.90
CA GLN A 690 -2.26 60.93 -4.29
C GLN A 690 -3.30 61.00 -5.41
N ILE A 691 -3.29 60.05 -6.35
CA ILE A 691 -4.29 59.96 -7.43
C ILE A 691 -5.68 59.62 -6.86
N ILE A 692 -5.76 58.68 -5.91
CA ILE A 692 -7.01 58.33 -5.21
C ILE A 692 -7.56 59.54 -4.43
N VAL A 693 -6.71 60.23 -3.67
CA VAL A 693 -7.09 61.38 -2.82
C VAL A 693 -7.29 62.67 -3.64
N ASN A 694 -6.91 62.69 -4.93
CA ASN A 694 -6.93 63.85 -5.81
C ASN A 694 -6.11 65.04 -5.27
N ALA A 695 -4.89 64.75 -4.81
CA ALA A 695 -3.95 65.71 -4.24
C ALA A 695 -2.63 65.78 -5.04
N GLU A 696 -1.79 66.78 -4.76
CA GLU A 696 -0.53 66.99 -5.48
C GLU A 696 0.49 65.87 -5.22
N LEU A 697 1.22 65.45 -6.26
CA LEU A 697 2.31 64.47 -6.14
C LEU A 697 3.39 64.98 -5.18
N VAL A 698 3.73 64.15 -4.20
CA VAL A 698 4.70 64.50 -3.16
C VAL A 698 6.12 64.19 -3.65
N ALA A 699 7.10 64.97 -3.19
CA ALA A 699 8.50 64.69 -3.48
C ALA A 699 8.89 63.27 -3.00
N PRO A 700 9.54 62.45 -3.84
CA PRO A 700 9.87 61.07 -3.49
C PRO A 700 10.84 61.01 -2.30
N LEU A 701 10.75 59.95 -1.51
CA LEU A 701 11.64 59.71 -0.36
C LEU A 701 13.12 59.83 -0.78
N PRO A 702 13.97 60.55 -0.01
CA PRO A 702 15.35 60.78 -0.41
C PRO A 702 16.16 59.49 -0.32
N ARG A 703 16.43 58.87 -1.48
CA ARG A 703 17.12 57.58 -1.61
C ARG A 703 18.48 57.59 -0.92
N LYS A 704 18.52 57.02 0.29
CA LYS A 704 19.71 56.89 1.11
C LYS A 704 20.63 55.82 0.52
N LYS A 705 21.88 56.19 0.26
CA LYS A 705 22.92 55.26 -0.20
C LYS A 705 23.80 54.80 0.97
N LEU A 706 24.04 53.50 1.04
CA LEU A 706 25.04 52.90 1.90
C LEU A 706 26.47 53.21 1.41
N PRO A 707 27.43 53.47 2.31
CA PRO A 707 28.84 53.54 1.98
C PRO A 707 29.41 52.11 1.82
N LEU A 708 30.02 51.82 0.68
CA LEU A 708 30.83 50.62 0.49
C LEU A 708 32.23 50.84 1.09
N ILE A 709 32.85 49.76 1.58
CA ILE A 709 34.26 49.75 1.98
C ILE A 709 35.11 49.88 0.71
N ALA A 710 35.98 50.89 0.67
CA ALA A 710 36.89 51.11 -0.46
C ALA A 710 38.10 50.18 -0.39
N ASP A 711 38.43 49.53 -1.51
CA ASP A 711 39.61 48.64 -1.64
C ASP A 711 40.88 49.37 -1.18
N SER A 712 41.47 48.83 -0.11
CA SER A 712 42.69 49.30 0.56
C SER A 712 43.91 49.50 -0.39
N ARG A 713 43.90 48.90 -1.58
CA ARG A 713 44.95 49.04 -2.60
C ARG A 713 44.83 50.33 -3.42
N THR A 714 43.64 50.90 -3.54
CA THR A 714 43.35 52.01 -4.47
C THR A 714 43.62 53.40 -3.87
N ASP A 715 43.27 53.65 -2.61
CA ASP A 715 43.19 55.02 -2.05
C ASP A 715 44.47 55.53 -1.36
N LYS A 716 45.65 55.11 -1.86
CA LYS A 716 46.97 55.60 -1.39
C LYS A 716 47.25 57.09 -1.68
N LYS A 717 46.24 57.90 -2.04
CA LYS A 717 46.39 59.30 -2.45
C LYS A 717 45.61 60.34 -1.63
N LYS A 718 44.73 59.97 -0.69
CA LYS A 718 43.96 60.98 0.10
C LYS A 718 43.96 60.84 1.63
N ALA A 719 44.56 59.79 2.20
CA ALA A 719 44.61 59.56 3.65
C ALA A 719 45.74 60.32 4.39
N GLN A 720 45.89 61.64 4.20
CA GLN A 720 46.71 62.50 5.09
C GLN A 720 45.83 63.34 6.04
N LYS A 721 45.14 62.65 6.95
CA LYS A 721 44.67 63.23 8.21
C LYS A 721 45.27 62.45 9.38
N LYS A 722 45.60 63.15 10.46
CA LYS A 722 46.39 62.61 11.57
C LYS A 722 45.71 61.39 12.18
N PRO A 723 46.43 60.27 12.45
CA PRO A 723 45.85 59.16 13.19
C PRO A 723 45.48 59.62 14.60
N THR A 724 44.22 59.41 14.98
CA THR A 724 43.79 59.59 16.37
C THR A 724 44.55 58.57 17.23
N ARG A 725 45.18 59.02 18.33
CA ARG A 725 46.06 58.19 19.16
C ARG A 725 45.26 57.23 20.05
N THR A 726 44.66 56.20 19.46
CA THR A 726 44.34 54.97 20.17
C THR A 726 45.65 54.22 20.45
N THR A 727 45.96 54.02 21.72
CA THR A 727 47.14 53.25 22.12
C THR A 727 46.89 51.77 21.85
N PRO A 728 47.75 51.06 21.09
CA PRO A 728 47.63 49.61 20.96
C PRO A 728 47.91 48.99 22.34
N GLN A 729 46.88 48.44 23.00
CA GLN A 729 47.10 47.67 24.21
C GLN A 729 47.79 46.35 23.84
N SER A 730 48.97 46.12 24.40
CA SER A 730 49.75 44.90 24.24
C SER A 730 49.13 43.73 25.01
N LYS A 731 47.95 43.27 24.58
CA LYS A 731 47.10 42.27 25.26
C LYS A 731 46.38 41.28 24.32
N SER A 732 47.05 40.81 23.27
CA SER A 732 47.20 39.34 23.12
C SER A 732 48.46 39.04 22.31
N ARG A 733 49.23 38.08 22.82
CA ARG A 733 50.41 37.47 22.18
C ARG A 733 50.58 36.04 22.71
N LEU A 734 49.47 35.44 23.13
CA LEU A 734 49.34 34.21 23.91
C LEU A 734 48.25 33.31 23.32
N ASP A 735 47.19 33.90 22.74
CA ASP A 735 46.31 33.21 21.81
C ASP A 735 46.88 33.32 20.40
N ASN A 736 47.02 32.19 19.68
CA ASN A 736 47.44 32.18 18.26
C ASN A 736 46.32 32.60 17.29
N LYS A 737 45.21 33.13 17.81
CA LYS A 737 44.01 33.47 17.05
C LYS A 737 44.17 34.80 16.31
N LEU A 738 43.60 34.87 15.11
CA LEU A 738 43.67 36.06 14.28
C LEU A 738 42.79 37.19 14.85
N PRO A 739 43.13 38.47 14.63
CA PRO A 739 42.27 39.57 15.06
C PRO A 739 40.91 39.50 14.32
N PRO A 740 39.78 39.66 15.03
CA PRO A 740 38.46 39.64 14.42
C PRO A 740 38.26 40.82 13.46
N PHE A 741 37.36 40.65 12.49
CA PHE A 741 36.96 41.71 11.57
C PHE A 741 35.76 42.47 12.12
N GLU A 742 35.91 43.78 12.35
CA GLU A 742 34.79 44.66 12.74
C GLU A 742 33.93 44.98 11.52
N LEU A 743 32.66 44.54 11.52
CA LEU A 743 31.74 44.69 10.40
C LEU A 743 31.08 46.10 10.38
N PRO A 744 31.41 47.01 9.44
CA PRO A 744 30.87 48.38 9.46
C PRO A 744 29.39 48.47 9.06
N LEU A 745 28.80 47.38 8.57
CA LEU A 745 27.42 47.32 8.10
C LEU A 745 26.41 47.59 9.23
N THR A 746 26.68 47.12 10.46
CA THR A 746 25.73 47.22 11.59
C THR A 746 25.38 48.68 11.94
N GLU A 747 26.38 49.55 12.11
CA GLU A 747 26.15 50.99 12.40
C GLU A 747 25.37 51.69 11.27
N ASN A 748 25.67 51.31 10.02
CA ASN A 748 24.99 51.85 8.85
C ASN A 748 23.52 51.40 8.80
N ILE A 749 23.25 50.12 9.09
CA ILE A 749 21.90 49.56 9.18
C ILE A 749 21.08 50.27 10.27
N ASP A 750 21.60 50.46 11.47
CA ASP A 750 20.84 51.16 12.53
C ASP A 750 20.56 52.63 12.17
N ALA A 751 21.49 53.29 11.48
CA ALA A 751 21.25 54.61 10.90
C ALA A 751 20.17 54.61 9.80
N ILE A 752 19.91 53.48 9.14
CA ILE A 752 18.81 53.29 8.17
C ILE A 752 17.50 52.93 8.87
N LYS A 753 17.49 52.02 9.85
CA LYS A 753 16.30 51.72 10.66
C LYS A 753 15.69 52.99 11.26
N LYS A 754 16.54 53.88 11.80
CA LYS A 754 16.14 55.20 12.29
C LYS A 754 15.55 56.11 11.20
N PHE A 755 16.07 56.05 9.98
CA PHE A 755 15.55 56.82 8.84
C PHE A 755 14.19 56.29 8.36
N ILE A 756 14.00 54.96 8.33
CA ILE A 756 12.72 54.31 8.01
C ILE A 756 11.68 54.70 9.09
N GLY A 757 12.01 54.60 10.37
CA GLY A 757 11.12 55.05 11.46
C GLY A 757 10.79 56.56 11.43
N GLU A 758 11.70 57.41 10.96
CA GLU A 758 11.42 58.83 10.71
C GLU A 758 10.49 59.03 9.49
N ALA A 759 10.66 58.24 8.42
CA ALA A 759 9.80 58.26 7.24
C ALA A 759 8.39 57.71 7.50
N ALA A 760 8.25 56.61 8.26
CA ALA A 760 6.96 56.01 8.64
C ALA A 760 5.98 57.02 9.27
N SER A 761 6.51 58.02 10.00
CA SER A 761 5.71 59.06 10.65
C SER A 761 5.24 60.21 9.72
N ILE A 762 5.51 60.13 8.42
CA ILE A 762 4.98 61.03 7.38
C ILE A 762 3.47 60.82 7.18
N TYR A 763 3.02 59.57 7.27
CA TYR A 763 1.71 59.14 6.80
C TYR A 763 0.66 59.22 7.91
N ILE A 764 -0.35 60.05 7.70
CA ILE A 764 -1.45 60.32 8.64
C ILE A 764 -2.76 59.82 8.01
N PRO A 765 -3.65 59.14 8.76
CA PRO A 765 -4.92 58.71 8.20
C PRO A 765 -5.79 59.92 7.86
N VAL A 766 -6.52 59.86 6.74
CA VAL A 766 -7.46 60.92 6.28
C VAL A 766 -8.43 61.37 7.38
N THR A 767 -8.79 60.47 8.30
CA THR A 767 -9.70 60.71 9.43
C THR A 767 -9.12 61.57 10.57
N ALA A 768 -7.82 61.85 10.58
CA ALA A 768 -7.19 62.66 11.63
C ALA A 768 -7.60 64.14 11.52
N PRO A 769 -8.21 64.74 12.56
CA PRO A 769 -8.65 66.13 12.51
C PRO A 769 -7.45 67.08 12.41
N VAL A 770 -7.35 67.79 11.29
CA VAL A 770 -6.32 68.83 11.07
C VAL A 770 -6.52 69.93 12.11
N SER A 771 -5.66 69.94 13.14
CA SER A 771 -5.81 70.83 14.29
C SER A 771 -5.53 72.28 13.92
N THR A 772 -6.58 73.01 13.57
CA THR A 772 -6.57 74.45 13.27
C THR A 772 -6.15 75.31 14.45
N ARG A 773 -6.07 74.75 15.67
CA ARG A 773 -5.68 75.46 16.88
C ARG A 773 -4.16 75.55 17.02
N ALA A 774 -3.56 76.40 16.17
CA ALA A 774 -2.13 76.67 16.10
C ALA A 774 -1.51 77.14 17.45
N LYS A 775 -1.10 76.18 18.28
CA LYS A 775 -0.04 76.41 19.26
C LYS A 775 1.29 76.51 18.50
N LYS A 776 2.20 77.38 18.95
CA LYS A 776 3.50 77.60 18.30
C LYS A 776 4.20 76.25 18.05
N PRO A 777 4.78 76.01 16.88
CA PRO A 777 5.43 74.74 16.59
C PRO A 777 6.57 74.51 17.57
N VAL A 778 6.44 73.45 18.38
CA VAL A 778 7.61 72.76 18.91
C VAL A 778 8.43 72.36 17.68
N LYS A 779 9.74 72.63 17.68
CA LYS A 779 10.62 72.14 16.61
C LYS A 779 10.66 70.62 16.69
N ASP A 780 9.78 69.98 15.93
CA ASP A 780 9.83 68.55 15.70
C ASP A 780 11.21 68.21 15.14
N LYS A 781 11.82 67.14 15.64
CA LYS A 781 13.19 66.77 15.27
C LYS A 781 13.23 65.92 14.01
N ASN A 782 12.10 65.36 13.59
CA ASN A 782 11.99 64.63 12.33
C ASN A 782 12.07 65.64 11.16
N PRO A 783 13.05 65.52 10.23
CA PRO A 783 13.13 66.38 9.05
C PRO A 783 11.90 66.28 8.12
N PHE A 784 11.14 65.17 8.19
CA PHE A 784 9.94 64.95 7.37
C PHE A 784 8.64 65.45 8.00
N ALA A 785 8.66 65.95 9.24
CA ALA A 785 7.48 66.45 9.95
C ALA A 785 6.62 67.53 9.22
N PRO A 786 7.14 68.39 8.32
CA PRO A 786 6.30 69.31 7.55
C PRO A 786 5.62 68.68 6.33
N HIS A 787 6.01 67.48 5.89
CA HIS A 787 5.54 66.82 4.67
C HIS A 787 4.39 65.82 4.92
N ARG A 788 3.49 66.11 5.87
CA ARG A 788 2.45 65.18 6.31
C ARG A 788 1.51 64.77 5.18
N ILE A 789 1.49 63.49 4.83
CA ILE A 789 0.68 62.91 3.77
C ILE A 789 -0.63 62.35 4.35
N GLN A 790 -1.76 62.62 3.71
CA GLN A 790 -3.00 61.91 3.98
C GLN A 790 -3.01 60.59 3.20
N ALA A 791 -3.20 59.47 3.91
CA ALA A 791 -3.32 58.13 3.32
C ALA A 791 -4.67 57.48 3.68
N THR A 792 -5.20 56.64 2.78
CA THR A 792 -6.33 55.76 3.13
C THR A 792 -5.92 54.77 4.22
N GLU A 793 -6.88 54.16 4.92
CA GLU A 793 -6.56 53.26 6.03
C GLU A 793 -5.86 51.98 5.54
N GLU A 794 -6.24 51.50 4.35
CA GLU A 794 -5.65 50.34 3.68
C GLU A 794 -4.22 50.63 3.19
N VAL A 795 -4.01 51.80 2.57
CA VAL A 795 -2.66 52.29 2.19
C VAL A 795 -1.78 52.47 3.44
N GLN A 796 -2.32 53.03 4.53
CA GLN A 796 -1.55 53.24 5.76
C GLN A 796 -1.27 51.94 6.52
N ALA A 797 -2.07 50.88 6.33
CA ALA A 797 -1.73 49.53 6.79
C ALA A 797 -0.57 48.97 5.97
N CYS A 798 -0.70 48.98 4.63
CA CYS A 798 0.32 48.50 3.70
C CYS A 798 1.71 49.13 3.91
N LEU A 799 1.81 50.45 4.12
CA LEU A 799 3.12 51.07 4.34
C LEU A 799 3.78 50.64 5.65
N LYS A 800 3.02 50.56 6.75
CA LYS A 800 3.55 50.09 8.06
C LYS A 800 3.99 48.63 8.01
N ASP A 801 3.33 47.85 7.18
CA ASP A 801 3.58 46.44 6.94
C ASP A 801 4.89 46.25 6.14
N ASP A 802 5.09 47.02 5.05
CA ASP A 802 6.36 47.08 4.29
C ASP A 802 7.51 47.69 5.11
N ASP A 803 7.25 48.70 5.95
CA ASP A 803 8.20 49.24 6.94
C ASP A 803 8.67 48.16 7.92
N SER A 804 7.73 47.39 8.47
CA SER A 804 8.02 46.30 9.41
C SER A 804 8.80 45.17 8.72
N TYR A 805 8.43 44.83 7.49
CA TYR A 805 9.13 43.87 6.65
C TYR A 805 10.59 44.30 6.40
N VAL A 806 10.85 45.53 5.93
CA VAL A 806 12.21 45.98 5.61
C VAL A 806 13.10 46.07 6.86
N LEU A 807 12.55 46.46 8.02
CA LEU A 807 13.29 46.46 9.28
C LEU A 807 13.72 45.03 9.67
N ASN A 808 12.80 44.07 9.59
CA ASN A 808 13.09 42.66 9.88
C ASN A 808 14.07 42.04 8.85
N MET A 809 14.01 42.44 7.58
CA MET A 809 14.97 42.01 6.56
C MET A 809 16.36 42.61 6.77
N LEU A 810 16.47 43.88 7.18
CA LEU A 810 17.76 44.46 7.57
C LEU A 810 18.36 43.74 8.80
N ASP A 811 17.54 43.29 9.74
CA ASP A 811 17.98 42.43 10.86
C ASP A 811 18.27 40.96 10.45
N LYS A 812 17.68 40.44 9.36
CA LYS A 812 18.10 39.17 8.72
C LYS A 812 19.48 39.34 8.08
N ILE A 813 19.66 40.37 7.25
CA ILE A 813 20.92 40.73 6.57
C ILE A 813 22.06 40.94 7.58
N SER A 814 21.82 41.70 8.66
CA SER A 814 22.87 41.99 9.65
C SER A 814 23.34 40.75 10.39
N ARG A 815 22.49 39.73 10.58
CA ARG A 815 22.88 38.44 11.14
C ARG A 815 23.66 37.61 10.13
N MET A 816 23.10 37.40 8.93
CA MET A 816 23.78 36.66 7.84
C MET A 816 25.20 37.20 7.57
N ALA A 817 25.39 38.52 7.58
CA ALA A 817 26.71 39.15 7.40
C ALA A 817 27.69 38.90 8.57
N GLN A 818 27.19 38.74 9.80
CA GLN A 818 27.99 38.37 10.97
C GLN A 818 28.30 36.87 10.97
N ASP A 819 27.31 36.02 10.66
CA ASP A 819 27.44 34.56 10.58
C ASP A 819 28.45 34.16 9.48
N GLU A 820 28.46 34.84 8.34
CA GLU A 820 29.43 34.66 7.26
C GLU A 820 30.84 35.09 7.67
N VAL A 821 31.00 36.28 8.24
CA VAL A 821 32.31 36.75 8.76
C VAL A 821 32.84 35.81 9.84
N GLN A 822 31.98 35.27 10.71
CA GLN A 822 32.35 34.26 11.69
C GLN A 822 32.73 32.93 11.02
N THR A 823 32.02 32.48 9.99
CA THR A 823 32.29 31.21 9.30
C THR A 823 33.62 31.28 8.52
N ILE A 824 33.90 32.40 7.85
CA ILE A 824 35.21 32.68 7.23
C ILE A 824 36.30 32.70 8.30
N GLN A 825 36.06 33.36 9.43
CA GLN A 825 37.02 33.42 10.53
C GLN A 825 37.36 32.03 11.07
N GLN A 826 36.34 31.19 11.29
CA GLN A 826 36.50 29.79 11.71
C GLN A 826 37.25 28.96 10.67
N ALA A 827 37.02 29.16 9.36
CA ALA A 827 37.74 28.44 8.31
C ALA A 827 39.26 28.79 8.28
N PHE A 828 39.63 30.05 8.53
CA PHE A 828 41.03 30.45 8.66
C PHE A 828 41.67 29.97 9.99
N ASP A 829 40.95 30.07 11.11
CA ASP A 829 41.46 29.59 12.40
C ASP A 829 41.63 28.05 12.39
N ALA A 830 40.69 27.31 11.80
CA ALA A 830 40.81 25.86 11.62
C ALA A 830 42.03 25.47 10.77
N PHE A 831 42.34 26.22 9.69
CA PHE A 831 43.58 26.01 8.94
C PHE A 831 44.84 26.24 9.80
N VAL A 832 44.83 27.22 10.72
CA VAL A 832 45.94 27.46 11.67
C VAL A 832 46.05 26.31 12.66
N ASP A 833 44.95 25.85 13.24
CA ASP A 833 44.95 24.75 14.21
C ASP A 833 45.39 23.42 13.55
N ASP A 834 44.84 23.08 12.38
CA ASP A 834 45.25 21.91 11.58
C ASP A 834 46.74 21.92 11.28
N SER A 835 47.23 23.01 10.68
CA SER A 835 48.63 23.10 10.27
C SER A 835 49.58 23.16 11.48
N SER A 836 49.18 23.77 12.60
CA SER A 836 49.93 23.70 13.86
C SER A 836 49.98 22.27 14.40
N ASN A 837 48.88 21.52 14.31
CA ASN A 837 48.84 20.10 14.70
C ASN A 837 49.73 19.24 13.79
N TRP A 838 49.73 19.47 12.48
CA TRP A 838 50.63 18.78 11.53
C TRP A 838 52.11 19.09 11.81
N ILE A 839 52.45 20.37 12.03
CA ILE A 839 53.81 20.81 12.38
C ILE A 839 54.27 20.16 13.69
N ASN A 840 53.45 20.19 14.75
CA ASN A 840 53.79 19.57 16.03
C ASN A 840 53.94 18.04 15.92
N SER A 841 53.05 17.38 15.16
CA SER A 841 53.11 15.94 14.91
C SER A 841 54.35 15.52 14.12
N HIS A 842 54.68 16.24 13.03
CA HIS A 842 55.92 16.01 12.28
C HIS A 842 57.16 16.28 13.12
N TYR A 843 57.19 17.39 13.89
CA TYR A 843 58.31 17.71 14.78
C TYR A 843 58.55 16.62 15.84
N GLU A 844 57.52 16.21 16.60
CA GLU A 844 57.68 15.16 17.62
C GLU A 844 58.02 13.80 16.99
N ARG A 845 57.50 13.49 15.80
CA ARG A 845 57.90 12.29 15.05
C ARG A 845 59.37 12.33 14.62
N ARG A 846 59.86 13.44 14.04
CA ARG A 846 61.27 13.60 13.62
C ARG A 846 62.22 13.59 14.84
N LYS A 847 61.84 14.25 15.93
CA LYS A 847 62.53 14.24 17.24
C LYS A 847 62.60 12.84 17.86
N SER A 848 61.50 12.09 17.86
CA SER A 848 61.46 10.70 18.35
C SER A 848 62.38 9.77 17.53
N ILE A 849 62.39 9.92 16.19
CA ILE A 849 63.30 9.19 15.30
C ILE A 849 64.77 9.54 15.61
N ALA A 850 65.10 10.82 15.81
CA ALA A 850 66.45 11.25 16.18
C ALA A 850 66.89 10.67 17.54
N ASP A 851 66.03 10.72 18.56
CA ASP A 851 66.30 10.15 19.88
C ASP A 851 66.48 8.62 19.83
N THR A 852 65.66 7.91 19.05
CA THR A 852 65.81 6.45 18.84
C THR A 852 67.09 6.11 18.08
N ALA A 853 67.44 6.87 17.04
CA ALA A 853 68.69 6.70 16.30
C ALA A 853 69.93 6.88 17.20
N ILE A 854 69.92 7.91 18.06
CA ILE A 854 70.98 8.14 19.05
C ILE A 854 71.05 7.00 20.07
N ALA A 855 69.91 6.59 20.65
CA ALA A 855 69.86 5.50 21.62
C ALA A 855 70.39 4.18 21.03
N PHE A 856 70.01 3.88 19.78
CA PHE A 856 70.52 2.72 19.04
C PHE A 856 72.03 2.80 18.78
N MET A 857 72.56 3.96 18.40
CA MET A 857 74.01 4.12 18.22
C MET A 857 74.78 4.02 19.54
N ILE A 858 74.25 4.54 20.66
CA ILE A 858 74.82 4.35 22.00
C ILE A 858 74.87 2.85 22.35
N GLN A 859 73.79 2.10 22.12
CA GLN A 859 73.75 0.66 22.32
C GLN A 859 74.81 -0.06 21.48
N LYS A 860 74.89 0.22 20.17
CA LYS A 860 75.87 -0.42 19.28
C LYS A 860 77.33 -0.07 19.57
N VAL A 861 77.59 1.10 20.17
CA VAL A 861 78.91 1.47 20.72
C VAL A 861 79.23 0.69 22.00
N ALA A 862 78.24 0.47 22.88
CA ALA A 862 78.40 -0.39 24.06
C ALA A 862 78.71 -1.84 23.64
N ASP A 863 77.96 -2.37 22.68
CA ASP A 863 78.06 -3.73 22.11
C ASP A 863 79.29 -3.94 21.19
N GLU A 864 80.07 -2.89 20.88
CA GLU A 864 81.25 -2.90 20.00
C GLU A 864 81.00 -3.30 18.53
N GLN A 865 79.77 -3.17 18.06
CA GLN A 865 79.36 -3.59 16.72
C GLN A 865 79.72 -2.54 15.64
N GLN A 866 79.67 -2.94 14.36
CA GLN A 866 79.84 -2.00 13.24
C GLN A 866 78.52 -1.26 12.97
N LEU A 867 78.59 0.05 12.72
CA LEU A 867 77.42 0.91 12.50
C LEU A 867 77.01 1.03 11.02
N ASN A 868 77.75 0.40 10.11
CA ASN A 868 77.89 0.81 8.69
C ASN A 868 76.65 0.73 7.79
N GLN A 869 75.53 0.14 8.23
CA GLN A 869 74.39 -0.21 7.36
C GLN A 869 73.01 0.22 7.90
N LEU A 870 72.94 0.85 9.09
CA LEU A 870 71.75 0.73 9.94
C LEU A 870 70.75 1.91 9.92
N ILE A 871 70.99 2.97 9.14
CA ILE A 871 70.03 4.11 9.04
C ILE A 871 69.94 4.63 7.61
N LEU A 872 68.88 4.22 6.90
CA LEU A 872 68.46 4.82 5.63
C LEU A 872 67.21 5.69 5.87
N PHE A 873 67.38 7.01 5.81
CA PHE A 873 66.26 7.94 5.70
C PHE A 873 65.80 7.98 4.23
N SER A 874 64.76 7.19 3.90
CA SER A 874 63.96 7.44 2.69
C SER A 874 62.92 8.51 2.99
N GLU A 875 62.40 9.18 1.94
CA GLU A 875 61.63 10.42 2.08
C GLU A 875 60.40 10.29 2.99
N ASP A 876 59.69 9.16 2.96
CA ASP A 876 58.54 8.87 3.84
C ASP A 876 58.82 7.87 4.98
N LYS A 877 59.97 7.17 4.97
CA LYS A 877 60.28 6.09 5.93
C LYS A 877 61.76 6.08 6.35
N CYS A 878 62.00 6.27 7.65
CA CYS A 878 63.25 5.91 8.30
C CYS A 878 63.19 4.44 8.73
N THR A 879 63.74 3.53 7.92
CA THR A 879 63.87 2.11 8.28
C THR A 879 65.30 1.83 8.74
N VAL A 880 65.44 1.33 9.96
CA VAL A 880 66.61 0.54 10.34
C VAL A 880 66.52 -0.76 9.56
N ASP A 881 67.52 -1.08 8.74
CA ASP A 881 67.49 -2.32 7.97
C ASP A 881 67.89 -3.50 8.87
N TYR A 882 66.89 -4.28 9.28
CA TYR A 882 67.07 -5.47 10.10
C TYR A 882 67.47 -6.71 9.27
N SER A 883 67.48 -6.65 7.94
CA SER A 883 67.76 -7.81 7.08
C SER A 883 69.25 -8.16 7.02
N GLU A 884 70.14 -7.16 7.04
CA GLU A 884 71.60 -7.37 7.15
C GLU A 884 72.08 -7.62 8.59
N LEU A 885 71.17 -7.56 9.57
CA LEU A 885 71.48 -7.74 11.01
C LEU A 885 71.65 -9.22 11.41
N LEU A 886 71.38 -10.17 10.52
CA LEU A 886 71.61 -11.61 10.73
C LEU A 886 73.09 -11.99 10.61
N SER A 887 73.88 -11.59 11.60
CA SER A 887 75.10 -12.36 11.93
C SER A 887 74.66 -13.75 12.36
N ALA A 888 75.20 -14.81 11.73
CA ALA A 888 74.55 -16.12 11.63
C ALA A 888 74.44 -16.98 12.91
N ASN A 889 74.62 -16.41 14.11
CA ASN A 889 74.65 -17.14 15.39
C ASN A 889 73.90 -16.39 16.52
N GLU A 890 72.59 -16.20 16.41
CA GLU A 890 71.70 -16.02 17.58
C GLU A 890 70.28 -16.44 17.20
N GLU A 891 69.62 -17.26 18.03
CA GLU A 891 68.29 -17.81 17.71
C GLU A 891 67.20 -16.76 17.94
N SER A 892 66.43 -16.46 16.90
CA SER A 892 65.32 -15.49 16.98
C SER A 892 64.27 -15.91 18.03
N PRO A 893 63.81 -14.99 18.90
CA PRO A 893 62.72 -15.28 19.82
C PRO A 893 61.45 -15.63 19.04
N LYS A 894 60.80 -16.74 19.40
CA LYS A 894 59.57 -17.18 18.74
C LYS A 894 58.46 -16.17 18.98
N ILE A 895 57.94 -15.59 17.89
CA ILE A 895 56.72 -14.79 17.91
C ILE A 895 55.57 -15.72 18.36
N PRO A 896 54.74 -15.33 19.35
CA PRO A 896 53.57 -16.12 19.73
C PRO A 896 52.56 -16.18 18.57
N PRO A 897 51.83 -17.29 18.37
CA PRO A 897 50.84 -17.40 17.31
C PRO A 897 49.72 -16.36 17.49
N ALA A 898 49.23 -15.81 16.37
CA ALA A 898 48.21 -14.75 16.38
C ALA A 898 46.84 -15.17 16.94
N PHE A 899 46.62 -16.47 17.17
CA PHE A 899 45.42 -17.02 17.80
C PHE A 899 45.83 -18.14 18.78
N PRO A 900 45.05 -18.38 19.86
CA PRO A 900 45.25 -19.53 20.74
C PRO A 900 45.23 -20.85 19.95
N GLU A 901 46.10 -21.80 20.28
CA GLU A 901 46.22 -23.06 19.53
C GLU A 901 44.91 -23.86 19.46
N ASP A 902 44.01 -23.68 20.43
CA ASP A 902 42.77 -24.45 20.50
C ASP A 902 41.77 -24.04 19.39
N VAL A 903 41.80 -22.77 18.98
CA VAL A 903 41.04 -22.28 17.81
C VAL A 903 41.61 -22.87 16.51
N THR A 904 42.93 -22.96 16.40
CA THR A 904 43.58 -23.47 15.17
C THR A 904 43.47 -24.99 15.01
N LYS A 905 43.36 -25.75 16.10
CA LYS A 905 43.15 -27.21 16.07
C LYS A 905 41.74 -27.62 15.65
N GLU A 906 40.71 -26.82 15.99
CA GLU A 906 39.35 -27.06 15.51
C GLU A 906 39.14 -26.67 14.04
N ALA A 907 39.87 -25.67 13.54
CA ALA A 907 39.82 -25.26 12.12
C ALA A 907 40.12 -26.43 11.15
N SER A 908 41.01 -27.35 11.52
CA SER A 908 41.28 -28.59 10.77
C SER A 908 40.11 -29.58 10.69
N ASN A 909 39.07 -29.43 11.53
CA ASN A 909 37.91 -30.33 11.61
C ASN A 909 36.63 -29.77 10.94
N GLY A 910 36.78 -28.80 10.01
CA GLY A 910 35.94 -28.79 8.82
C GLY A 910 34.48 -28.30 8.94
N ARG A 911 34.21 -27.24 9.70
CA ARG A 911 33.08 -26.32 9.44
C ARG A 911 33.49 -24.86 9.68
N ALA A 912 33.22 -24.00 8.71
CA ALA A 912 33.55 -22.57 8.79
C ALA A 912 32.62 -21.81 9.76
N GLU A 913 31.36 -22.23 9.85
CA GLU A 913 30.32 -21.63 10.69
C GLU A 913 30.71 -21.59 12.17
N SER A 914 31.17 -22.72 12.71
CA SER A 914 31.64 -22.85 14.10
C SER A 914 32.94 -22.08 14.39
N LEU A 915 33.72 -21.75 13.35
CA LEU A 915 34.88 -20.87 13.51
C LEU A 915 34.44 -19.41 13.64
N TYR A 916 33.51 -18.97 12.77
CA TYR A 916 32.91 -17.63 12.83
C TYR A 916 32.17 -17.38 14.15
N GLU A 917 31.39 -18.35 14.61
CA GLU A 917 30.63 -18.28 15.86
C GLU A 917 31.58 -18.02 17.05
N LYS A 918 32.67 -18.79 17.18
CA LYS A 918 33.69 -18.58 18.24
C LYS A 918 34.48 -17.28 18.08
N ILE A 919 34.76 -16.82 16.86
CA ILE A 919 35.40 -15.51 16.64
C ILE A 919 34.49 -14.38 17.11
N SER A 920 33.18 -14.43 16.80
CA SER A 920 32.22 -13.41 17.24
C SER A 920 32.06 -13.35 18.77
N MET A 921 32.29 -14.45 19.50
CA MET A 921 32.27 -14.43 20.97
C MET A 921 33.49 -13.70 21.56
N PHE A 922 34.65 -13.75 20.91
CA PHE A 922 35.84 -13.01 21.35
C PHE A 922 35.66 -11.49 21.20
N ASP A 923 35.06 -11.01 20.10
CA ASP A 923 34.74 -9.58 19.91
C ASP A 923 33.71 -9.05 20.94
N THR A 924 32.89 -9.93 21.53
CA THR A 924 31.90 -9.52 22.56
C THR A 924 32.46 -9.43 23.97
N ASP A 925 33.41 -10.28 24.38
CA ASP A 925 33.92 -10.29 25.77
C ASP A 925 34.83 -9.10 26.10
N ASP A 926 35.58 -8.57 25.13
CA ASP A 926 36.42 -7.37 25.35
C ASP A 926 35.58 -6.09 25.55
N ASN A 927 34.37 -6.04 24.98
CA ASN A 927 33.43 -4.92 25.20
C ASN A 927 32.76 -4.93 26.59
N VAL A 928 32.82 -6.03 27.33
CA VAL A 928 32.23 -6.16 28.69
C VAL A 928 33.20 -5.71 29.79
N ASN A 929 34.50 -5.55 29.48
CA ASN A 929 35.53 -5.19 30.45
C ASN A 929 35.98 -3.70 30.38
N GLN A 930 35.26 -2.84 29.65
CA GLN A 930 35.50 -1.39 29.59
C GLN A 930 34.23 -0.55 29.82
N SER A 931 33.46 -0.87 30.88
CA SER A 931 32.35 -0.08 31.40
C SER A 931 32.41 0.08 32.93
#